data_AF-A0A7V3AAV0-F1
#
_entry.id   AF-A0A7V3AAV0-F1
#
_cell.length_a   1.000
_cell.length_b   1.000
_cell.length_c   1.000
_cell.angle_alpha   90.00
_cell.angle_beta   90.00
_cell.angle_gamma   90.00
#
_symmetry.space_group_name_H-M   'P 1'
#
loop_
_entity.id
_entity.type
_entity.pdbx_description
1 polymer ?
#
loop_
_entity_poly.entity_id
_entity_poly.type
_entity_poly.pdbx_seq_one_letter_code
_entity_poly.pdbx_strand_id
1 'polypeptide(L)'
;MRRSAIAGLTIHFLWLASNSFALQDADTIRFDFETGDLQGWQVVEGAFGQPVCQRATFHNGGKAYNKQGLFFLSTLETAENTASDRFEGVIESPVFTLGAPGISLLVGGGRHDDTYVALCTLDGREVLKARGTNAEAMQRIQWDAGPLVGQPVFVRVVDRNAGGWGHITLDDFTARGRIDPEASARRFQQARRHAPRAGGSIASLRAAIEDLSKTFGEKYPRGAEFLQQLERIDDETSEAFRTLQREALVANPLVSGQPILYVARSQYPEDHHNTETMFQTDEINTGKYRGRGYLKTVDFGKGGAVNVLLDPGPTATPRDPEIRFDGKQIVFSMRKGIEDNYHIYTIDTNGSELRQLTSAPGVFDIDPLYLADGDIAFTSSRDPKYCMCNRHIMGNLFKMKPDGANIHQIGRSTLFEGHGSLMPDGRILYYRWEYVDRNFGDAQGLWVVNPDGTNHAIYWANNTGSPGGVIDARIVPGTQLAICTFTSCHDRPWGAIAIVDRRNGIDAPEAVVRTWPESARNLFNVHGSFDTFKRVHPKYEDPYPLSENYFLASRDTGGEKMGIVLLDTFGNEILLHSDPLGCYDPMPLGPRPRPETKPEMRDYTDANGIFYVQDVYIGTHMQGVERGSVKYLRVVESPPKRNWTHPAWNGQGVHCPGMNWHNFENKRILGTVPVESDGSAHFECPSDTFVFFQLLDENKMMVQSMRSGTIIQSGEKQGCIGCHDDRVKATPLTLKTPLALQRPASKLDGWYGAPRLFGFQKEVQPIFDRHCVKCHDFGKPAGEKLCLAGDRDICFNASYIDLWSKGLIRCVGAGPAEIQQPKSWGSHPSRLIQVLRDGHKPGTPGFKAHQGLKLGAEEMDRLIAWVDLNAPYYPFYESAYPNNPCGRSPIDENQLSRLAKLTGARFVTGHGPNQRAQIAFERPESSPCLQKLDKNSAPYREALDIIRAGKEQLQKRPRADMDGFIPCPKDLERLAKHDLRARIERENRK
;
A
#
# COMPACT_ATOMS: atom_id res chain seq x y z
N MET A 1 61.84 49.06 -49.97
CA MET A 1 62.88 48.58 -50.92
C MET A 1 63.80 47.60 -50.20
N ARG A 2 64.04 46.44 -50.83
CA ARG A 2 65.13 45.46 -50.61
C ARG A 2 65.11 44.63 -49.31
N ARG A 3 65.50 43.35 -49.30
CA ARG A 3 65.58 42.23 -50.29
C ARG A 3 66.28 41.06 -49.57
N SER A 4 66.00 39.84 -50.07
CA SER A 4 66.85 38.62 -50.04
C SER A 4 66.86 37.83 -48.72
N ALA A 5 66.41 36.57 -48.61
CA ALA A 5 66.58 35.34 -49.41
C ALA A 5 68.01 34.74 -49.32
N ILE A 6 68.17 33.51 -48.79
CA ILE A 6 68.17 32.22 -49.54
C ILE A 6 68.51 31.04 -48.58
N ALA A 7 67.71 29.98 -48.76
CA ALA A 7 67.80 28.53 -48.52
C ALA A 7 68.97 27.84 -47.78
N GLY A 8 68.59 26.78 -47.02
CA GLY A 8 69.42 25.59 -46.81
C GLY A 8 68.95 24.58 -45.74
N LEU A 9 68.28 23.51 -46.19
CA LEU A 9 68.22 22.12 -45.66
C LEU A 9 67.12 21.59 -44.70
N THR A 10 66.67 20.40 -45.10
CA THR A 10 65.51 19.53 -44.86
C THR A 10 65.53 18.69 -43.55
N ILE A 11 64.37 18.44 -42.91
CA ILE A 11 63.97 17.14 -42.25
C ILE A 11 62.43 16.93 -42.34
N HIS A 12 62.03 15.67 -42.50
CA HIS A 12 60.69 15.08 -42.73
C HIS A 12 59.58 15.41 -41.71
N PHE A 13 58.35 15.61 -42.20
CA PHE A 13 57.15 14.78 -41.88
C PHE A 13 56.04 15.10 -42.91
N LEU A 14 55.45 14.06 -43.51
CA LEU A 14 54.43 14.18 -44.55
C LEU A 14 53.12 14.79 -44.02
N TRP A 15 52.68 15.85 -44.69
CA TRP A 15 51.29 16.32 -44.71
C TRP A 15 50.80 16.31 -46.17
N LEU A 16 49.49 16.16 -46.33
CA LEU A 16 48.65 16.33 -47.52
C LEU A 16 48.51 15.16 -48.50
N ALA A 17 47.34 14.53 -48.39
CA ALA A 17 46.51 14.33 -49.56
C ALA A 17 45.07 14.79 -49.24
N SER A 18 44.69 15.88 -49.89
CA SER A 18 43.32 16.26 -50.21
C SER A 18 42.52 15.05 -50.69
N ASN A 19 41.38 14.79 -50.06
CA ASN A 19 40.34 13.95 -50.64
C ASN A 19 38.97 14.61 -50.40
N SER A 20 38.46 15.17 -51.49
CA SER A 20 37.06 15.17 -51.91
C SER A 20 36.16 14.32 -51.01
N PHE A 21 35.30 14.97 -50.21
CA PHE A 21 34.14 14.30 -49.64
C PHE A 21 33.17 13.99 -50.79
N ALA A 22 33.34 12.80 -51.38
CA ALA A 22 32.25 12.15 -52.07
C ALA A 22 31.16 11.89 -51.03
N LEU A 23 29.98 12.46 -51.24
CA LEU A 23 28.73 11.99 -50.63
C LEU A 23 28.58 10.52 -51.02
N GLN A 24 29.02 9.61 -50.15
CA GLN A 24 28.55 8.24 -50.13
C GLN A 24 27.03 8.27 -49.98
N ASP A 25 26.34 7.40 -50.74
CA ASP A 25 24.88 7.30 -50.81
C ASP A 25 24.21 7.50 -49.44
N ALA A 26 23.35 8.51 -49.33
CA ALA A 26 22.58 8.72 -48.11
C ALA A 26 21.57 7.58 -47.94
N ASP A 27 21.73 6.80 -46.88
CA ASP A 27 20.79 5.75 -46.49
C ASP A 27 19.38 6.33 -46.25
N THR A 28 18.36 5.48 -46.39
CA THR A 28 16.99 5.83 -46.01
C THR A 28 16.84 5.61 -44.50
N ILE A 29 16.59 6.67 -43.76
CA ILE A 29 16.20 6.61 -42.35
C ILE A 29 14.72 6.26 -42.29
N ARG A 30 14.37 5.24 -41.51
CA ARG A 30 13.00 4.81 -41.31
C ARG A 30 12.66 4.63 -39.83
N PHE A 31 11.57 5.26 -39.41
CA PHE A 31 10.90 4.97 -38.14
C PHE A 31 9.46 4.58 -38.44
N ASP A 32 9.28 3.28 -38.67
CA ASP A 32 8.01 2.58 -38.90
C ASP A 32 7.59 1.71 -37.71
N PHE A 33 8.45 1.57 -36.69
CA PHE A 33 8.19 0.83 -35.45
C PHE A 33 7.92 -0.67 -35.64
N GLU A 34 8.15 -1.21 -36.83
CA GLU A 34 7.87 -2.61 -37.20
C GLU A 34 8.73 -3.64 -36.46
N THR A 35 9.78 -3.17 -35.77
CA THR A 35 10.56 -3.98 -34.82
C THR A 35 9.81 -4.31 -33.52
N GLY A 36 8.64 -3.68 -33.28
CA GLY A 36 7.87 -3.83 -32.06
C GLY A 36 8.43 -3.06 -30.87
N ASP A 37 9.46 -2.24 -31.09
CA ASP A 37 10.07 -1.37 -30.09
C ASP A 37 10.16 0.09 -30.59
N LEU A 38 10.70 0.98 -29.74
CA LEU A 38 10.79 2.41 -30.00
C LEU A 38 11.89 2.79 -31.02
N GLN A 39 12.65 1.85 -31.58
CA GLN A 39 13.71 2.08 -32.57
C GLN A 39 14.72 3.17 -32.14
N GLY A 40 15.08 3.13 -30.85
CA GLY A 40 16.00 4.08 -30.22
C GLY A 40 15.39 5.42 -29.80
N TRP A 41 14.09 5.63 -30.03
CA TRP A 41 13.37 6.77 -29.44
C TRP A 41 13.30 6.63 -27.92
N GLN A 42 13.26 7.76 -27.22
CA GLN A 42 13.16 7.79 -25.76
C GLN A 42 12.03 8.71 -25.31
N VAL A 43 11.27 8.27 -24.31
CA VAL A 43 10.41 9.16 -23.52
C VAL A 43 11.34 10.03 -22.67
N VAL A 44 11.30 11.34 -22.90
CA VAL A 44 12.20 12.32 -22.23
C VAL A 44 11.48 13.18 -21.19
N GLU A 45 10.14 13.17 -21.20
CA GLU A 45 9.27 13.85 -20.23
C GLU A 45 7.97 13.04 -20.09
N GLY A 46 7.38 13.01 -18.90
CA GLY A 46 6.11 12.33 -18.66
C GLY A 46 6.17 10.80 -18.81
N ALA A 47 5.02 10.18 -19.05
CA ALA A 47 4.91 8.73 -19.19
C ALA A 47 3.74 8.34 -20.09
N PHE A 48 3.94 7.28 -20.87
CA PHE A 48 2.94 6.68 -21.76
C PHE A 48 2.82 5.20 -21.41
N GLY A 49 1.60 4.64 -21.46
CA GLY A 49 1.36 3.25 -21.09
C GLY A 49 2.05 2.25 -22.04
N GLN A 50 1.68 2.30 -23.32
CA GLN A 50 2.25 1.46 -24.38
C GLN A 50 2.54 2.31 -25.63
N PRO A 51 3.71 2.98 -25.70
CA PRO A 51 3.99 3.95 -26.76
C PRO A 51 4.18 3.32 -28.15
N VAL A 52 4.40 2.00 -28.25
CA VAL A 52 4.42 1.25 -29.52
C VAL A 52 3.38 0.14 -29.46
N CYS A 53 2.38 0.19 -30.33
CA CYS A 53 1.24 -0.73 -30.29
C CYS A 53 0.90 -1.28 -31.68
N GLN A 54 0.24 -2.45 -31.69
CA GLN A 54 -0.15 -3.16 -32.92
C GLN A 54 -1.66 -3.16 -33.19
N ARG A 55 -2.36 -2.10 -32.76
CA ARG A 55 -3.82 -2.06 -32.79
C ARG A 55 -4.39 -2.25 -34.18
N ALA A 56 -5.24 -3.25 -34.38
CA ALA A 56 -5.84 -3.51 -35.69
C ALA A 56 -6.93 -2.48 -36.06
N THR A 57 -7.76 -2.06 -35.10
CA THR A 57 -8.95 -1.24 -35.34
C THR A 57 -9.04 -0.05 -34.39
N PHE A 58 -9.64 1.05 -34.85
CA PHE A 58 -9.95 2.23 -34.06
C PHE A 58 -10.66 1.88 -32.77
N HIS A 59 -10.32 2.56 -31.68
CA HIS A 59 -11.01 2.48 -30.39
C HIS A 59 -12.50 2.83 -30.56
N ASN A 60 -12.81 3.75 -31.47
CA ASN A 60 -14.18 4.11 -31.80
C ASN A 60 -14.57 3.67 -33.22
N GLY A 61 -15.65 2.91 -33.33
CA GLY A 61 -16.29 2.63 -34.62
C GLY A 61 -15.65 1.51 -35.48
N GLY A 62 -14.69 0.76 -34.95
CA GLY A 62 -14.25 -0.55 -35.48
C GLY A 62 -13.61 -0.55 -36.87
N LYS A 63 -13.28 0.62 -37.43
CA LYS A 63 -12.53 0.73 -38.70
C LYS A 63 -11.07 0.32 -38.49
N ALA A 64 -10.44 -0.26 -39.51
CA ALA A 64 -9.03 -0.62 -39.43
C ALA A 64 -8.11 0.62 -39.40
N TYR A 65 -7.02 0.55 -38.63
CA TYR A 65 -5.97 1.59 -38.67
C TYR A 65 -5.25 1.57 -40.01
N ASN A 66 -5.08 2.75 -40.61
CA ASN A 66 -4.35 2.96 -41.85
C ASN A 66 -2.84 3.18 -41.62
N LYS A 67 -2.26 2.31 -40.78
CA LYS A 67 -0.83 2.23 -40.45
C LYS A 67 -0.04 1.44 -41.51
N GLN A 68 1.26 1.65 -41.56
CA GLN A 68 2.18 0.89 -42.39
C GLN A 68 2.67 -0.34 -41.64
N GLY A 69 2.09 -1.50 -41.93
CA GLY A 69 2.49 -2.75 -41.28
C GLY A 69 1.72 -3.02 -40.00
N LEU A 70 2.40 -3.52 -38.98
CA LEU A 70 1.78 -4.00 -37.74
C LEU A 70 1.82 -2.97 -36.61
N PHE A 71 2.89 -2.21 -36.47
CA PHE A 71 3.13 -1.35 -35.32
C PHE A 71 3.07 0.12 -35.69
N PHE A 72 2.84 0.97 -34.69
CA PHE A 72 2.94 2.42 -34.81
C PHE A 72 3.12 3.02 -33.42
N LEU A 73 3.59 4.26 -33.36
CA LEU A 73 3.69 5.01 -32.11
C LEU A 73 2.34 5.61 -31.74
N SER A 74 1.92 5.45 -30.48
CA SER A 74 0.67 6.02 -29.96
C SER A 74 0.85 6.51 -28.53
N THR A 75 0.44 7.73 -28.24
CA THR A 75 0.41 8.25 -26.86
C THR A 75 -0.88 7.89 -26.11
N LEU A 76 -1.83 7.21 -26.77
CA LEU A 76 -3.16 6.90 -26.23
C LEU A 76 -3.22 5.60 -25.42
N GLU A 77 -2.32 4.66 -25.67
CA GLU A 77 -2.50 3.26 -25.28
C GLU A 77 -2.04 2.96 -23.85
N THR A 78 -2.87 2.23 -23.11
CA THR A 78 -2.47 1.58 -21.84
C THR A 78 -1.79 0.23 -22.11
N ALA A 79 -1.12 -0.32 -21.10
CA ALA A 79 -0.48 -1.64 -21.17
C ALA A 79 -1.49 -2.79 -21.45
N GLU A 80 -2.76 -2.58 -21.12
CA GLU A 80 -3.87 -3.52 -21.35
C GLU A 80 -4.51 -3.36 -22.74
N ASN A 81 -3.91 -2.57 -23.64
CA ASN A 81 -4.49 -2.21 -24.93
C ASN A 81 -5.88 -1.53 -24.79
N THR A 82 -5.99 -0.54 -23.91
CA THR A 82 -7.15 0.36 -23.82
C THR A 82 -6.75 1.82 -24.07
N ALA A 83 -7.70 2.71 -24.37
CA ALA A 83 -7.44 4.13 -24.62
C ALA A 83 -7.48 4.97 -23.33
N SER A 84 -6.53 5.88 -23.18
CA SER A 84 -6.52 6.92 -22.14
C SER A 84 -5.88 8.21 -22.65
N ASP A 85 -6.70 9.23 -22.86
CA ASP A 85 -6.26 10.61 -23.15
C ASP A 85 -5.55 11.29 -21.96
N ARG A 86 -5.33 10.60 -20.84
CA ARG A 86 -4.70 11.16 -19.63
C ARG A 86 -3.17 11.09 -19.64
N PHE A 87 -2.58 10.43 -20.63
CA PHE A 87 -1.13 10.39 -20.73
C PHE A 87 -0.62 11.74 -21.22
N GLU A 88 0.45 12.21 -20.60
CA GLU A 88 1.14 13.43 -21.00
C GLU A 88 2.64 13.14 -20.97
N GLY A 89 3.38 13.68 -21.93
CA GLY A 89 4.81 13.51 -22.05
C GLY A 89 5.39 13.95 -23.39
N VAL A 90 6.68 13.66 -23.55
CA VAL A 90 7.44 13.97 -24.76
C VAL A 90 8.29 12.76 -25.13
N ILE A 91 8.23 12.34 -26.40
CA ILE A 91 9.08 11.27 -26.97
C ILE A 91 9.98 11.89 -28.03
N GLU A 92 11.29 11.61 -27.98
CA GLU A 92 12.26 12.11 -28.96
C GLU A 92 12.95 10.96 -29.69
N SER A 93 13.16 11.13 -31.00
CA SER A 93 13.89 10.19 -31.85
C SER A 93 15.40 10.25 -31.60
N PRO A 94 16.17 9.25 -32.10
CA PRO A 94 17.59 9.44 -32.33
C PRO A 94 17.86 10.68 -33.19
N VAL A 95 19.00 11.31 -32.97
CA VAL A 95 19.51 12.41 -33.80
C VAL A 95 19.99 11.84 -35.12
N PHE A 96 19.68 12.51 -36.22
CA PHE A 96 20.14 12.17 -37.55
C PHE A 96 20.54 13.40 -38.36
N THR A 97 21.49 13.23 -39.27
CA THR A 97 21.89 14.26 -40.23
C THR A 97 21.08 14.09 -41.51
N LEU A 98 20.36 15.14 -41.91
CA LEU A 98 19.48 15.10 -43.07
C LEU A 98 20.28 15.15 -44.38
N GLY A 99 20.11 14.17 -45.25
CA GLY A 99 20.80 14.05 -46.54
C GLY A 99 20.03 14.59 -47.75
N ALA A 100 18.71 14.80 -47.63
CA ALA A 100 17.86 15.37 -48.68
C ALA A 100 16.66 16.13 -48.06
N PRO A 101 16.05 17.11 -48.76
CA PRO A 101 15.00 17.96 -48.20
C PRO A 101 13.71 17.22 -47.81
N GLY A 102 13.36 16.14 -48.51
CA GLY A 102 12.06 15.48 -48.35
C GLY A 102 11.98 14.59 -47.11
N ILE A 103 10.97 14.81 -46.28
CA ILE A 103 10.58 13.96 -45.15
C ILE A 103 9.10 13.60 -45.28
N SER A 104 8.75 12.34 -45.02
CA SER A 104 7.38 11.82 -45.13
C SER A 104 7.01 11.05 -43.86
N LEU A 105 5.80 11.23 -43.33
CA LEU A 105 5.32 10.58 -42.11
C LEU A 105 3.79 10.47 -42.10
N LEU A 106 3.24 9.53 -41.32
CA LEU A 106 1.81 9.43 -41.01
C LEU A 106 1.54 10.02 -39.62
N VAL A 107 0.55 10.91 -39.50
CA VAL A 107 0.16 11.52 -38.22
C VAL A 107 -1.35 11.45 -38.02
N GLY A 108 -1.80 10.99 -36.86
CA GLY A 108 -3.22 10.95 -36.45
C GLY A 108 -3.42 11.54 -35.05
N GLY A 109 -4.60 11.40 -34.47
CA GLY A 109 -4.93 11.89 -33.12
C GLY A 109 -5.46 13.34 -33.10
N GLY A 110 -5.16 14.05 -32.02
CA GLY A 110 -5.67 15.38 -31.71
C GLY A 110 -5.08 16.53 -32.52
N ARG A 111 -5.84 17.62 -32.62
CA ARG A 111 -5.46 18.86 -33.30
C ARG A 111 -5.00 19.98 -32.35
N HIS A 112 -4.83 19.67 -31.06
CA HIS A 112 -4.54 20.65 -30.00
C HIS A 112 -3.19 21.33 -30.21
N ASP A 113 -3.02 22.51 -29.62
CA ASP A 113 -1.78 23.28 -29.82
C ASP A 113 -0.55 22.63 -29.17
N ASP A 114 -0.80 21.84 -28.13
CA ASP A 114 0.10 21.13 -27.23
C ASP A 114 0.18 19.62 -27.47
N THR A 115 -0.44 19.13 -28.56
CA THR A 115 -0.37 17.72 -29.01
C THR A 115 0.05 17.70 -30.49
N TYR A 116 1.33 17.39 -30.76
CA TYR A 116 1.92 17.51 -32.11
C TYR A 116 3.20 16.70 -32.31
N VAL A 117 3.57 16.44 -33.56
CA VAL A 117 4.89 15.94 -33.99
C VAL A 117 5.69 17.11 -34.57
N ALA A 118 6.96 17.25 -34.20
CA ALA A 118 7.83 18.32 -34.67
C ALA A 118 9.19 17.82 -35.15
N LEU A 119 9.72 18.43 -36.22
CA LEU A 119 11.13 18.34 -36.58
C LEU A 119 11.91 19.43 -35.85
N CYS A 120 12.95 19.03 -35.11
CA CYS A 120 13.72 19.91 -34.25
C CYS A 120 15.19 19.99 -34.70
N THR A 121 15.80 21.18 -34.60
CA THR A 121 17.26 21.30 -34.62
C THR A 121 17.86 20.76 -33.31
N LEU A 122 19.15 20.42 -33.32
CA LEU A 122 19.83 19.78 -32.19
C LEU A 122 19.75 20.57 -30.86
N ASP A 123 19.66 21.90 -30.93
CA ASP A 123 19.45 22.81 -29.80
C ASP A 123 18.01 22.78 -29.22
N GLY A 124 17.11 21.99 -29.81
CA GLY A 124 15.74 21.75 -29.34
C GLY A 124 14.69 22.66 -29.98
N ARG A 125 15.07 23.58 -30.87
CA ARG A 125 14.14 24.48 -31.58
C ARG A 125 13.33 23.71 -32.61
N GLU A 126 12.01 23.89 -32.56
CA GLU A 126 11.05 23.25 -33.47
C GLU A 126 10.94 24.04 -34.78
N VAL A 127 11.14 23.38 -35.92
CA VAL A 127 11.22 24.02 -37.25
C VAL A 127 9.99 23.69 -38.11
N LEU A 128 9.52 22.44 -38.05
CA LEU A 128 8.31 21.99 -38.74
C LEU A 128 7.43 21.25 -37.75
N LYS A 129 6.10 21.33 -37.91
CA LYS A 129 5.12 20.66 -37.05
C LYS A 129 4.02 20.01 -37.87
N ALA A 130 3.44 18.96 -37.30
CA ALA A 130 2.26 18.28 -37.80
C ALA A 130 1.37 17.88 -36.61
N ARG A 131 0.07 17.86 -36.84
CA ARG A 131 -0.95 17.53 -35.83
C ARG A 131 -1.95 16.58 -36.45
N GLY A 132 -2.67 15.86 -35.60
CA GLY A 132 -3.85 15.12 -36.03
C GLY A 132 -5.01 16.07 -36.34
N THR A 133 -6.13 15.48 -36.79
CA THR A 133 -7.35 16.22 -37.15
C THR A 133 -8.55 15.85 -36.28
N ASN A 134 -8.29 15.45 -35.03
CA ASN A 134 -9.26 14.79 -34.16
C ASN A 134 -9.83 13.53 -34.83
N ALA A 135 -8.93 12.68 -35.35
CA ALA A 135 -9.27 11.44 -36.02
C ALA A 135 -8.22 10.36 -35.74
N GLU A 136 -8.66 9.12 -35.52
CA GLU A 136 -7.76 7.96 -35.37
C GLU A 136 -7.12 7.56 -36.71
N ALA A 137 -7.74 7.97 -37.83
CA ALA A 137 -7.15 7.82 -39.15
C ALA A 137 -5.94 8.76 -39.31
N MET A 138 -4.79 8.20 -39.65
CA MET A 138 -3.56 8.95 -39.86
C MET A 138 -3.55 9.61 -41.24
N GLN A 139 -2.96 10.79 -41.36
CA GLN A 139 -2.79 11.51 -42.61
C GLN A 139 -1.33 11.53 -43.01
N ARG A 140 -1.07 11.38 -44.31
CA ARG A 140 0.28 11.51 -44.87
C ARG A 140 0.68 12.97 -44.84
N ILE A 141 1.75 13.26 -44.12
CA ILE A 141 2.41 14.55 -44.07
C ILE A 141 3.68 14.48 -44.90
N GLN A 142 3.91 15.53 -45.70
CA GLN A 142 5.14 15.75 -46.45
C GLN A 142 5.75 17.06 -45.93
N TRP A 143 7.01 17.00 -45.52
CA TRP A 143 7.78 18.13 -45.06
C TRP A 143 8.92 18.40 -46.03
N ASP A 144 9.10 19.67 -46.39
CA ASP A 144 10.31 20.16 -47.06
C ASP A 144 11.23 20.81 -46.03
N ALA A 145 12.32 20.13 -45.71
CA ALA A 145 13.33 20.53 -44.76
C ALA A 145 14.64 20.99 -45.45
N GLY A 146 14.55 21.55 -46.67
CA GLY A 146 15.70 22.05 -47.45
C GLY A 146 16.73 22.86 -46.67
N PRO A 147 16.35 23.84 -45.83
CA PRO A 147 17.29 24.61 -45.03
C PRO A 147 18.07 23.79 -43.98
N LEU A 148 17.62 22.57 -43.66
CA LEU A 148 18.20 21.69 -42.65
C LEU A 148 19.07 20.57 -43.25
N VAL A 149 19.19 20.49 -44.59
CA VAL A 149 20.06 19.50 -45.24
C VAL A 149 21.51 19.69 -44.78
N GLY A 150 22.13 18.59 -44.35
CA GLY A 150 23.48 18.55 -43.76
C GLY A 150 23.53 18.86 -42.26
N GLN A 151 22.41 19.22 -41.62
CA GLN A 151 22.37 19.54 -40.18
C GLN A 151 21.86 18.35 -39.34
N PRO A 152 22.34 18.21 -38.08
CA PRO A 152 21.79 17.26 -37.13
C PRO A 152 20.42 17.74 -36.62
N VAL A 153 19.43 16.88 -36.77
CA VAL A 153 18.03 17.11 -36.39
C VAL A 153 17.47 15.88 -35.67
N PHE A 154 16.33 16.02 -35.01
CA PHE A 154 15.57 14.91 -34.45
C PHE A 154 14.07 15.20 -34.51
N VAL A 155 13.26 14.17 -34.35
CA VAL A 155 11.80 14.28 -34.29
C VAL A 155 11.34 14.23 -32.85
N ARG A 156 10.39 15.10 -32.49
CA ARG A 156 9.76 15.16 -31.18
C ARG A 156 8.27 14.92 -31.32
N VAL A 157 7.74 14.01 -30.51
CA VAL A 157 6.30 13.81 -30.31
C VAL A 157 5.96 14.43 -28.96
N VAL A 158 5.03 15.38 -28.96
CA VAL A 158 4.57 16.11 -27.78
C VAL A 158 3.11 15.80 -27.56
N ASP A 159 2.76 15.45 -26.33
CA ASP A 159 1.39 15.28 -25.89
C ASP A 159 1.23 15.81 -24.47
N ARG A 160 0.53 16.93 -24.31
CA ARG A 160 0.37 17.61 -23.00
C ARG A 160 -1.08 17.98 -22.71
N ASN A 161 -2.01 17.24 -23.30
CA ASN A 161 -3.42 17.57 -23.22
C ASN A 161 -4.19 16.39 -22.63
N ALA A 162 -4.67 16.52 -21.40
CA ALA A 162 -5.50 15.48 -20.77
C ALA A 162 -6.99 15.46 -21.24
N GLY A 163 -7.37 16.29 -22.21
CA GLY A 163 -8.73 16.45 -22.71
C GLY A 163 -9.08 15.45 -23.82
N GLY A 164 -10.32 15.48 -24.31
CA GLY A 164 -10.71 14.61 -25.44
C GLY A 164 -9.83 14.85 -26.67
N TRP A 165 -9.35 13.78 -27.31
CA TRP A 165 -8.30 13.83 -28.34
C TRP A 165 -6.94 14.29 -27.82
N GLY A 166 -6.69 14.10 -26.52
CA GLY A 166 -5.43 14.28 -25.84
C GLY A 166 -4.42 13.18 -26.15
N HIS A 167 -4.17 12.95 -27.45
CA HIS A 167 -3.21 11.97 -27.91
C HIS A 167 -2.76 12.24 -29.34
N ILE A 168 -1.64 11.64 -29.73
CA ILE A 168 -1.11 11.66 -31.09
C ILE A 168 -0.59 10.28 -31.48
N THR A 169 -0.73 9.96 -32.76
CA THR A 169 -0.21 8.73 -33.35
C THR A 169 0.76 9.07 -34.48
N LEU A 170 1.87 8.35 -34.57
CA LEU A 170 2.93 8.56 -35.55
C LEU A 170 3.34 7.22 -36.17
N ASP A 171 3.53 7.21 -37.49
CA ASP A 171 3.96 6.02 -38.22
C ASP A 171 4.68 6.36 -39.54
N ASP A 172 5.35 5.39 -40.15
CA ASP A 172 5.99 5.42 -41.47
C ASP A 172 6.81 6.70 -41.74
N PHE A 173 7.60 7.11 -40.74
CA PHE A 173 8.53 8.22 -40.91
C PHE A 173 9.68 7.79 -41.82
N THR A 174 9.92 8.56 -42.87
CA THR A 174 10.99 8.32 -43.85
C THR A 174 11.71 9.62 -44.18
N ALA A 175 13.03 9.57 -44.17
CA ALA A 175 13.92 10.65 -44.57
C ALA A 175 15.17 10.07 -45.24
N ARG A 176 15.91 10.85 -46.03
CA ARG A 176 17.28 10.45 -46.43
C ARG A 176 18.29 11.06 -45.48
N GLY A 177 19.28 10.29 -45.05
CA GLY A 177 20.30 10.77 -44.12
C GLY A 177 20.98 9.63 -43.38
N ARG A 178 21.61 9.97 -42.25
CA ARG A 178 22.26 8.99 -41.37
C ARG A 178 22.00 9.31 -39.91
N ILE A 179 21.61 8.31 -39.11
CA ILE A 179 21.53 8.43 -37.65
C ILE A 179 22.93 8.67 -37.09
N ASP A 180 23.05 9.62 -36.17
CA ASP A 180 24.28 9.94 -35.43
C ASP A 180 24.14 9.40 -33.98
N PRO A 181 24.73 8.23 -33.67
CA PRO A 181 24.62 7.62 -32.35
C PRO A 181 25.26 8.46 -31.24
N GLU A 182 26.35 9.18 -31.52
CA GLU A 182 27.04 10.00 -30.53
C GLU A 182 26.23 11.25 -30.19
N ALA A 183 25.69 11.94 -31.21
CA ALA A 183 24.79 13.06 -30.99
C ALA A 183 23.50 12.62 -30.29
N SER A 184 22.97 11.44 -30.61
CA SER A 184 21.82 10.84 -29.92
C SER A 184 22.12 10.61 -28.44
N ALA A 185 23.26 9.97 -28.12
CA ALA A 185 23.67 9.73 -26.75
C ALA A 185 23.83 11.04 -25.97
N ARG A 186 24.48 12.07 -26.56
CA ARG A 186 24.62 13.40 -25.95
C ARG A 186 23.27 14.07 -25.72
N ARG A 187 22.35 14.01 -26.70
CA ARG A 187 21.02 14.64 -26.61
C ARG A 187 20.16 13.99 -25.54
N PHE A 188 20.18 12.67 -25.43
CA PHE A 188 19.45 11.95 -24.38
C PHE A 188 20.12 12.14 -23.01
N GLN A 189 21.45 12.20 -22.93
CA GLN A 189 22.13 12.56 -21.69
C GLN A 189 21.80 13.99 -21.25
N GLN A 190 21.69 14.94 -22.19
CA GLN A 190 21.29 16.31 -21.89
C GLN A 190 19.81 16.40 -21.48
N ALA A 191 18.91 15.65 -22.11
CA ALA A 191 17.52 15.52 -21.65
C ALA A 191 17.44 14.98 -20.22
N ARG A 192 18.24 13.94 -19.90
CA ARG A 192 18.36 13.39 -18.53
C ARG A 192 18.99 14.36 -17.54
N ARG A 193 19.88 15.25 -17.98
CA ARG A 193 20.40 16.37 -17.14
C ARG A 193 19.34 17.43 -16.84
N HIS A 194 18.24 17.47 -17.61
CA HIS A 194 17.05 18.29 -17.37
C HIS A 194 15.90 17.51 -16.73
N ALA A 195 16.08 16.21 -16.42
CA ALA A 195 15.31 15.52 -15.37
C ALA A 195 15.55 16.26 -14.03
N PRO A 196 14.67 16.11 -13.01
CA PRO A 196 14.47 17.11 -11.97
C PRO A 196 15.80 17.63 -11.46
N ARG A 197 16.02 18.95 -11.65
CA ARG A 197 17.21 19.68 -11.23
C ARG A 197 17.61 19.23 -9.81
N ALA A 198 18.90 19.21 -9.51
CA ALA A 198 19.33 19.33 -8.12
C ALA A 198 18.51 20.49 -7.51
N GLY A 199 17.74 20.22 -6.47
CA GLY A 199 16.95 21.25 -5.81
C GLY A 199 17.89 22.31 -5.25
N GLY A 200 17.49 23.56 -5.29
CA GLY A 200 18.20 24.65 -4.64
C GLY A 200 18.27 25.92 -5.47
N SER A 201 18.41 27.03 -4.74
CA SER A 201 18.61 28.39 -5.21
C SER A 201 19.86 28.96 -4.55
N ILE A 202 20.36 30.09 -5.03
CA ILE A 202 21.41 30.87 -4.35
C ILE A 202 20.98 31.16 -2.91
N ALA A 203 19.69 31.47 -2.70
CA ALA A 203 19.16 31.72 -1.36
C ALA A 203 19.21 30.48 -0.46
N SER A 204 18.79 29.31 -0.94
CA SER A 204 18.82 28.07 -0.15
C SER A 204 20.25 27.61 0.15
N LEU A 205 21.16 27.72 -0.82
CA LEU A 205 22.56 27.35 -0.62
C LEU A 205 23.24 28.29 0.38
N ARG A 206 22.98 29.61 0.29
CA ARG A 206 23.47 30.59 1.26
C ARG A 206 23.00 30.26 2.67
N ALA A 207 21.71 30.00 2.85
CA ALA A 207 21.13 29.63 4.14
C ALA A 207 21.79 28.36 4.72
N ALA A 208 22.01 27.34 3.90
CA ALA A 208 22.70 26.14 4.33
C ALA A 208 24.16 26.40 4.75
N ILE A 209 24.93 27.20 4.00
CA ILE A 209 26.31 27.54 4.35
C ILE A 209 26.38 28.33 5.66
N GLU A 210 25.46 29.27 5.87
CA GLU A 210 25.35 30.06 7.10
C GLU A 210 24.99 29.17 8.30
N ASP A 211 24.02 28.26 8.14
CA ASP A 211 23.63 27.31 9.18
C ASP A 211 24.78 26.37 9.57
N LEU A 212 25.48 25.80 8.58
CA LEU A 212 26.66 24.95 8.81
C LEU A 212 27.80 25.72 9.50
N SER A 213 28.07 26.95 9.05
CA SER A 213 29.12 27.78 9.64
C SER A 213 28.80 28.12 11.10
N LYS A 214 27.54 28.45 11.40
CA LYS A 214 27.08 28.75 12.76
C LYS A 214 27.09 27.52 13.66
N THR A 215 26.64 26.38 13.16
CA THR A 215 26.48 25.15 13.95
C THR A 215 27.80 24.45 14.22
N PHE A 216 28.71 24.42 13.23
CA PHE A 216 29.94 23.62 13.29
C PHE A 216 31.23 24.43 13.44
N GLY A 217 31.21 25.74 13.18
CA GLY A 217 32.37 26.61 13.35
C GLY A 217 33.61 26.08 12.64
N GLU A 218 34.69 25.83 13.40
CA GLU A 218 35.97 25.32 12.89
C GLU A 218 35.87 23.96 12.19
N LYS A 219 34.84 23.16 12.46
CA LYS A 219 34.60 21.89 11.76
C LYS A 219 34.07 22.06 10.34
N TYR A 220 33.64 23.27 9.96
CA TYR A 220 33.24 23.66 8.61
C TYR A 220 34.09 24.86 8.10
N PRO A 221 35.41 24.67 7.92
CA PRO A 221 36.37 25.78 7.83
C PRO A 221 36.26 26.61 6.53
N ARG A 222 35.64 26.06 5.48
CA ARG A 222 35.50 26.72 4.17
C ARG A 222 34.21 27.54 4.04
N GLY A 223 33.40 27.68 5.09
CA GLY A 223 32.12 28.40 5.02
C GLY A 223 32.22 29.81 4.44
N ALA A 224 33.18 30.62 4.91
CA ALA A 224 33.41 31.97 4.39
C ALA A 224 33.87 31.99 2.92
N GLU A 225 34.68 31.02 2.50
CA GLU A 225 35.11 30.84 1.12
C GLU A 225 33.91 30.53 0.21
N PHE A 226 33.04 29.60 0.64
CA PHE A 226 31.85 29.23 -0.12
C PHE A 226 30.87 30.40 -0.29
N LEU A 227 30.66 31.21 0.76
CA LEU A 227 29.82 32.42 0.65
C LEU A 227 30.39 33.42 -0.37
N GLN A 228 31.70 33.64 -0.36
CA GLN A 228 32.36 34.56 -1.31
C GLN A 228 32.29 34.03 -2.75
N GLN A 229 32.40 32.71 -2.94
CA GLN A 229 32.23 32.09 -4.26
C GLN A 229 30.77 32.21 -4.73
N LEU A 230 29.80 32.03 -3.83
CA LEU A 230 28.39 32.12 -4.14
C LEU A 230 27.96 33.53 -4.56
N GLU A 231 28.56 34.58 -3.98
CA GLU A 231 28.32 35.97 -4.38
C GLU A 231 28.69 36.28 -5.84
N ARG A 232 29.55 35.46 -6.46
CA ARG A 232 29.98 35.62 -7.85
C ARG A 232 29.11 34.86 -8.84
N ILE A 233 28.10 34.13 -8.36
CA ILE A 233 27.20 33.31 -9.16
C ILE A 233 25.84 34.01 -9.22
N ASP A 234 25.39 34.32 -10.42
CA ASP A 234 24.10 34.95 -10.71
C ASP A 234 23.11 34.01 -11.42
N ASP A 235 23.59 32.88 -11.95
CA ASP A 235 22.80 31.86 -12.62
C ASP A 235 22.78 30.53 -11.84
N GLU A 236 21.65 30.24 -11.20
CA GLU A 236 21.36 28.99 -10.46
C GLU A 236 21.31 27.76 -11.37
N THR A 237 21.24 27.94 -12.69
CA THR A 237 21.28 26.82 -13.65
C THR A 237 22.68 26.48 -14.12
N SER A 238 23.67 27.31 -13.78
CA SER A 238 25.06 27.15 -14.19
C SER A 238 25.74 25.94 -13.56
N GLU A 239 26.74 25.41 -14.25
CA GLU A 239 27.58 24.33 -13.70
C GLU A 239 28.41 24.80 -12.49
N ALA A 240 28.77 26.10 -12.47
CA ALA A 240 29.46 26.71 -11.34
C ALA A 240 28.60 26.67 -10.07
N PHE A 241 27.30 26.99 -10.17
CA PHE A 241 26.36 26.88 -9.05
C PHE A 241 26.29 25.43 -8.55
N ARG A 242 26.08 24.46 -9.45
CA ARG A 242 25.97 23.04 -9.07
C ARG A 242 27.24 22.50 -8.42
N THR A 243 28.40 22.91 -8.94
CA THR A 243 29.71 22.52 -8.39
C THR A 243 29.88 23.09 -6.99
N LEU A 244 29.64 24.38 -6.81
CA LEU A 244 29.72 25.03 -5.50
C LEU A 244 28.72 24.45 -4.50
N GLN A 245 27.47 24.23 -4.94
CA GLN A 245 26.42 23.62 -4.13
C GLN A 245 26.86 22.25 -3.62
N ARG A 246 27.39 21.40 -4.52
CA ARG A 246 27.93 20.10 -4.16
C ARG A 246 29.09 20.22 -3.18
N GLU A 247 30.10 21.04 -3.47
CA GLU A 247 31.27 21.19 -2.60
C GLU A 247 30.90 21.66 -1.20
N ALA A 248 30.06 22.70 -1.11
CA ALA A 248 29.63 23.28 0.15
C ALA A 248 28.82 22.28 1.00
N LEU A 249 27.89 21.56 0.38
CA LEU A 249 27.02 20.62 1.10
C LEU A 249 27.69 19.28 1.40
N VAL A 250 28.60 18.79 0.54
CA VAL A 250 29.41 17.59 0.85
C VAL A 250 30.40 17.87 1.98
N ALA A 251 30.89 19.11 2.11
CA ALA A 251 31.74 19.52 3.22
C ALA A 251 30.99 19.58 4.58
N ASN A 252 29.66 19.45 4.60
CA ASN A 252 28.86 19.36 5.82
C ASN A 252 29.43 18.29 6.78
N PRO A 253 29.79 18.63 8.04
CA PRO A 253 30.35 17.67 8.98
C PRO A 253 29.43 16.48 9.32
N LEU A 254 28.11 16.61 9.13
CA LEU A 254 27.16 15.51 9.26
C LEU A 254 27.27 14.48 8.12
N VAL A 255 27.89 14.86 7.00
CA VAL A 255 28.10 14.03 5.80
C VAL A 255 29.56 13.60 5.67
N SER A 256 30.50 14.51 5.88
CA SER A 256 31.94 14.26 5.71
C SER A 256 32.65 13.77 6.98
N GLY A 257 32.04 13.95 8.15
CA GLY A 257 32.67 13.63 9.45
C GLY A 257 32.83 12.14 9.73
N GLN A 258 32.07 11.28 9.05
CA GLN A 258 32.12 9.83 9.19
C GLN A 258 31.59 9.13 7.93
N PRO A 259 31.95 7.85 7.68
CA PRO A 259 31.40 7.11 6.56
C PRO A 259 29.88 6.96 6.63
N ILE A 260 29.22 6.93 5.48
CA ILE A 260 27.79 6.61 5.35
C ILE A 260 27.66 5.13 4.97
N LEU A 261 27.01 4.33 5.83
CA LEU A 261 26.58 2.97 5.54
C LEU A 261 25.40 3.00 4.57
N TYR A 262 25.36 2.07 3.63
CA TYR A 262 24.21 1.83 2.75
C TYR A 262 24.15 0.38 2.28
N VAL A 263 22.96 -0.06 1.88
CA VAL A 263 22.73 -1.33 1.20
C VAL A 263 22.81 -1.10 -0.30
N ALA A 264 23.63 -1.89 -1.00
CA ALA A 264 23.67 -1.89 -2.47
C ALA A 264 22.92 -3.10 -3.02
N ARG A 265 21.75 -2.90 -3.62
CA ARG A 265 20.89 -3.95 -4.21
C ARG A 265 20.09 -3.40 -5.38
N SER A 266 19.51 -4.25 -6.22
CA SER A 266 18.49 -3.78 -7.17
C SER A 266 17.20 -3.41 -6.44
N GLN A 267 16.35 -2.60 -7.07
CA GLN A 267 15.01 -2.35 -6.54
C GLN A 267 14.21 -3.66 -6.45
N TYR A 268 13.36 -3.77 -5.45
CA TYR A 268 12.47 -4.92 -5.31
C TYR A 268 11.58 -5.06 -6.56
N PRO A 269 11.28 -6.27 -7.02
CA PRO A 269 10.25 -6.47 -8.04
C PRO A 269 8.90 -5.93 -7.57
N GLU A 270 8.09 -5.45 -8.51
CA GLU A 270 6.72 -5.04 -8.19
C GLU A 270 5.90 -6.21 -7.65
N ASP A 271 5.11 -5.93 -6.61
CA ASP A 271 4.11 -6.83 -6.05
C ASP A 271 2.87 -6.04 -5.64
N HIS A 272 1.89 -6.72 -5.08
CA HIS A 272 0.58 -6.17 -4.82
C HIS A 272 0.54 -5.16 -3.68
N HIS A 273 1.43 -5.24 -2.67
CA HIS A 273 1.47 -4.25 -1.58
C HIS A 273 2.88 -3.77 -1.24
N ASN A 274 2.95 -2.60 -0.60
CA ASN A 274 4.19 -1.98 -0.09
C ASN A 274 4.96 -2.85 0.93
N THR A 275 4.28 -3.80 1.57
CA THR A 275 4.88 -4.76 2.49
C THR A 275 5.51 -5.97 1.80
N GLU A 276 5.29 -6.23 0.52
CA GLU A 276 5.57 -7.55 -0.09
C GLU A 276 7.01 -7.77 -0.56
N THR A 277 7.96 -7.39 0.29
CA THR A 277 9.40 -7.44 0.03
C THR A 277 10.11 -8.60 0.78
N MET A 278 9.36 -9.45 1.50
CA MET A 278 9.90 -10.60 2.23
C MET A 278 10.14 -11.84 1.37
N PHE A 279 9.28 -12.04 0.36
CA PHE A 279 9.29 -13.20 -0.56
C PHE A 279 9.37 -14.57 0.15
N GLN A 280 8.75 -14.72 1.32
CA GLN A 280 8.84 -15.92 2.17
C GLN A 280 8.68 -17.21 1.36
N THR A 281 9.42 -18.27 1.69
CA THR A 281 9.28 -19.58 1.04
C THR A 281 7.85 -20.12 1.18
N ASP A 282 7.39 -20.83 0.14
CA ASP A 282 6.03 -21.40 0.02
C ASP A 282 4.88 -20.38 0.00
N GLU A 283 5.17 -19.11 -0.22
CA GLU A 283 4.17 -18.03 -0.32
C GLU A 283 4.06 -17.49 -1.75
N ILE A 284 3.00 -16.75 -2.02
CA ILE A 284 2.62 -16.38 -3.40
C ILE A 284 3.64 -15.49 -4.14
N ASN A 285 4.56 -14.85 -3.41
CA ASN A 285 5.61 -13.99 -3.96
C ASN A 285 7.02 -14.62 -3.93
N THR A 286 7.20 -15.87 -3.48
CA THR A 286 8.55 -16.51 -3.43
C THR A 286 9.27 -16.43 -4.77
N GLY A 287 8.58 -16.73 -5.86
CA GLY A 287 9.14 -16.78 -7.22
C GLY A 287 9.63 -15.43 -7.76
N LYS A 288 9.34 -14.31 -7.08
CA LYS A 288 9.81 -12.98 -7.46
C LYS A 288 11.18 -12.64 -6.92
N TYR A 289 11.72 -13.35 -5.92
CA TYR A 289 13.02 -13.00 -5.37
C TYR A 289 14.10 -12.90 -6.46
N ARG A 290 14.77 -11.75 -6.51
CA ARG A 290 15.93 -11.46 -7.37
C ARG A 290 17.07 -11.11 -6.41
N GLY A 291 17.84 -12.12 -6.01
CA GLY A 291 18.95 -11.93 -5.07
C GLY A 291 20.05 -11.02 -5.61
N ARG A 292 21.06 -10.78 -4.77
CA ARG A 292 22.27 -9.95 -4.97
C ARG A 292 22.18 -8.59 -4.26
N GLY A 293 22.96 -8.44 -3.21
CA GLY A 293 23.24 -7.16 -2.60
C GLY A 293 24.46 -7.18 -1.67
N TYR A 294 24.83 -6.00 -1.18
CA TYR A 294 26.03 -5.78 -0.36
C TYR A 294 25.72 -4.81 0.78
N LEU A 295 26.46 -4.91 1.89
CA LEU A 295 26.61 -3.79 2.82
C LEU A 295 27.88 -3.03 2.44
N LYS A 296 27.76 -1.72 2.21
CA LYS A 296 28.87 -0.87 1.78
C LYS A 296 28.91 0.42 2.59
N THR A 297 30.05 1.07 2.57
CA THR A 297 30.23 2.41 3.12
C THR A 297 30.78 3.36 2.06
N VAL A 298 30.45 4.64 2.15
CA VAL A 298 31.06 5.72 1.35
C VAL A 298 31.55 6.82 2.30
N ASP A 299 32.82 7.20 2.18
CA ASP A 299 33.49 8.17 3.06
C ASP A 299 33.76 9.48 2.30
N PHE A 300 32.90 10.48 2.51
CA PHE A 300 33.02 11.78 1.86
C PHE A 300 34.18 12.63 2.41
N GLY A 301 34.60 12.40 3.65
CA GLY A 301 35.82 13.00 4.21
C GLY A 301 37.10 12.50 3.52
N LYS A 302 37.02 11.33 2.86
CA LYS A 302 38.09 10.74 2.02
C LYS A 302 37.75 10.76 0.53
N GLY A 303 37.06 11.80 0.07
CA GLY A 303 36.80 12.01 -1.36
C GLY A 303 35.77 11.04 -1.97
N GLY A 304 34.89 10.45 -1.15
CA GLY A 304 33.87 9.51 -1.60
C GLY A 304 34.39 8.07 -1.75
N ALA A 305 35.41 7.70 -0.99
CA ALA A 305 35.97 6.34 -1.02
C ALA A 305 34.91 5.31 -0.60
N VAL A 306 34.69 4.30 -1.44
CA VAL A 306 33.72 3.22 -1.18
C VAL A 306 34.44 1.98 -0.65
N ASN A 307 33.92 1.40 0.44
CA ASN A 307 34.37 0.12 0.98
C ASN A 307 33.22 -0.89 1.04
N VAL A 308 33.49 -2.15 0.68
CA VAL A 308 32.54 -3.26 0.82
C VAL A 308 32.71 -3.86 2.22
N LEU A 309 31.72 -3.65 3.08
CA LEU A 309 31.70 -4.19 4.44
C LEU A 309 31.32 -5.68 4.43
N LEU A 310 30.34 -6.04 3.59
CA LEU A 310 29.87 -7.42 3.44
C LEU A 310 29.53 -7.71 1.96
N ASP A 311 30.16 -8.74 1.42
CA ASP A 311 29.72 -9.45 0.21
C ASP A 311 29.20 -10.83 0.62
N PRO A 312 27.87 -11.02 0.70
CA PRO A 312 27.28 -12.28 1.11
C PRO A 312 27.13 -13.30 -0.04
N GLY A 313 27.60 -12.96 -1.25
CA GLY A 313 27.53 -13.82 -2.42
C GLY A 313 26.42 -13.46 -3.41
N PRO A 314 26.36 -14.15 -4.57
CA PRO A 314 25.61 -13.69 -5.75
C PRO A 314 24.09 -13.80 -5.63
N THR A 315 23.58 -14.58 -4.67
CA THR A 315 22.15 -14.84 -4.48
C THR A 315 21.61 -14.23 -3.20
N ALA A 316 22.48 -13.68 -2.36
CA ALA A 316 22.13 -13.15 -1.07
C ALA A 316 21.80 -11.66 -1.14
N THR A 317 20.87 -11.20 -0.32
CA THR A 317 20.47 -9.79 -0.25
C THR A 317 20.38 -9.38 1.22
N PRO A 318 21.30 -8.53 1.72
CA PRO A 318 21.13 -7.85 2.99
C PRO A 318 20.14 -6.67 2.84
N ARG A 319 19.49 -6.27 3.94
CA ARG A 319 18.55 -5.15 4.01
C ARG A 319 18.37 -4.66 5.46
N ASP A 320 17.76 -3.50 5.61
CA ASP A 320 17.32 -2.90 6.88
C ASP A 320 18.43 -2.87 7.97
N PRO A 321 19.64 -2.35 7.68
CA PRO A 321 20.67 -2.24 8.71
C PRO A 321 20.31 -1.19 9.77
N GLU A 322 20.71 -1.42 11.01
CA GLU A 322 20.66 -0.44 12.09
C GLU A 322 21.95 -0.51 12.93
N ILE A 323 22.49 0.65 13.28
CA ILE A 323 23.77 0.75 14.01
C ILE A 323 23.52 0.83 15.51
N ARG A 324 24.24 0.00 16.27
CA ARG A 324 24.23 0.02 17.73
C ARG A 324 24.75 1.37 18.24
N PHE A 325 24.22 1.86 19.36
CA PHE A 325 24.50 3.22 19.84
C PHE A 325 25.99 3.55 20.04
N ASP A 326 26.84 2.56 20.28
CA ASP A 326 28.29 2.74 20.41
C ASP A 326 29.05 2.83 19.07
N GLY A 327 28.36 2.64 17.94
CA GLY A 327 28.93 2.69 16.59
C GLY A 327 29.79 1.48 16.22
N LYS A 328 29.75 0.38 16.99
CA LYS A 328 30.66 -0.76 16.81
C LYS A 328 30.06 -1.98 16.14
N GLN A 329 28.74 -2.09 16.11
CA GLN A 329 28.04 -3.25 15.57
C GLN A 329 26.81 -2.82 14.76
N ILE A 330 26.52 -3.56 13.70
CA ILE A 330 25.35 -3.39 12.84
C ILE A 330 24.47 -4.63 13.04
N VAL A 331 23.17 -4.42 13.25
CA VAL A 331 22.15 -5.48 13.09
C VAL A 331 21.47 -5.26 11.74
N PHE A 332 21.13 -6.33 11.02
CA PHE A 332 20.51 -6.25 9.70
C PHE A 332 19.79 -7.56 9.37
N SER A 333 18.95 -7.54 8.34
CA SER A 333 18.32 -8.75 7.82
C SER A 333 19.00 -9.23 6.56
N MET A 334 19.12 -10.54 6.40
CA MET A 334 19.73 -11.13 5.20
C MET A 334 19.07 -12.45 4.84
N ARG A 335 18.91 -12.65 3.54
CA ARG A 335 18.47 -13.91 2.93
C ARG A 335 19.55 -14.39 1.98
N LYS A 336 19.86 -15.70 1.99
CA LYS A 336 20.96 -16.26 1.18
C LYS A 336 20.57 -16.66 -0.25
N GLY A 337 19.29 -16.93 -0.50
CA GLY A 337 18.79 -17.39 -1.79
C GLY A 337 17.28 -17.63 -1.79
N ILE A 338 16.73 -18.06 -2.93
CA ILE A 338 15.28 -18.26 -3.10
C ILE A 338 14.70 -19.34 -2.17
N GLU A 339 15.48 -20.37 -1.82
CA GLU A 339 15.09 -21.44 -0.89
C GLU A 339 15.24 -21.06 0.60
N ASP A 340 15.79 -19.88 0.89
CA ASP A 340 15.96 -19.35 2.24
C ASP A 340 14.90 -18.29 2.56
N ASN A 341 14.80 -17.87 3.82
CA ASN A 341 14.02 -16.71 4.24
C ASN A 341 14.95 -15.61 4.76
N TYR A 342 14.42 -14.42 5.03
CA TYR A 342 15.18 -13.39 5.75
C TYR A 342 15.35 -13.79 7.21
N HIS A 343 16.58 -13.68 7.72
CA HIS A 343 16.92 -13.85 9.13
C HIS A 343 17.68 -12.62 9.64
N ILE A 344 17.72 -12.45 10.96
CA ILE A 344 18.48 -11.37 11.61
C ILE A 344 19.94 -11.78 11.76
N TYR A 345 20.85 -10.85 11.43
CA TYR A 345 22.29 -10.99 11.57
C TYR A 345 22.88 -9.78 12.32
N THR A 346 24.06 -9.98 12.89
CA THR A 346 24.93 -8.90 13.35
C THR A 346 26.29 -9.00 12.67
N ILE A 347 26.96 -7.87 12.47
CA ILE A 347 28.34 -7.77 12.01
C ILE A 347 29.00 -6.57 12.69
N ASP A 348 30.30 -6.65 12.97
CA ASP A 348 31.04 -5.49 13.48
C ASP A 348 31.26 -4.45 12.37
N THR A 349 31.42 -3.18 12.74
CA THR A 349 31.58 -2.08 11.76
C THR A 349 32.89 -2.10 10.96
N ASN A 350 33.81 -2.99 11.32
CA ASN A 350 35.03 -3.31 10.56
C ASN A 350 34.84 -4.51 9.60
N GLY A 351 33.66 -5.14 9.58
CA GLY A 351 33.35 -6.33 8.77
C GLY A 351 33.66 -7.68 9.44
N SER A 352 34.12 -7.72 10.69
CA SER A 352 34.35 -8.97 11.44
C SER A 352 33.08 -9.49 12.15
N GLU A 353 33.17 -10.68 12.75
CA GLU A 353 32.14 -11.24 13.65
C GLU A 353 30.72 -11.32 13.07
N LEU A 354 30.60 -11.67 11.78
CA LEU A 354 29.30 -11.94 11.17
C LEU A 354 28.62 -13.12 11.88
N ARG A 355 27.45 -12.87 12.50
CA ARG A 355 26.67 -13.85 13.24
C ARG A 355 25.21 -13.84 12.81
N GLN A 356 24.65 -15.02 12.58
CA GLN A 356 23.21 -15.22 12.40
C GLN A 356 22.54 -15.37 13.77
N LEU A 357 21.51 -14.57 14.06
CA LEU A 357 20.77 -14.60 15.32
C LEU A 357 19.48 -15.41 15.23
N THR A 358 18.83 -15.44 14.06
CA THR A 358 17.59 -16.21 13.85
C THR A 358 17.72 -17.23 12.72
N SER A 359 16.98 -18.33 12.79
CA SER A 359 17.11 -19.45 11.84
C SER A 359 15.83 -20.29 11.68
N ALA A 360 14.66 -19.72 11.99
CA ALA A 360 13.41 -20.47 11.98
C ALA A 360 12.97 -20.78 10.53
N PRO A 361 12.64 -22.06 10.19
CA PRO A 361 12.22 -22.41 8.84
C PRO A 361 10.82 -21.87 8.51
N GLY A 362 10.62 -21.42 7.26
CA GLY A 362 9.33 -20.91 6.77
C GLY A 362 8.81 -19.69 7.53
N VAL A 363 9.75 -18.87 8.04
CA VAL A 363 9.54 -17.63 8.79
C VAL A 363 10.51 -16.61 8.20
N PHE A 364 10.06 -15.37 8.01
CA PHE A 364 10.96 -14.24 7.78
C PHE A 364 11.10 -13.43 9.07
N ASP A 365 12.28 -12.86 9.27
CA ASP A 365 12.58 -11.86 10.28
C ASP A 365 13.24 -10.64 9.57
N ILE A 366 12.62 -9.46 9.61
CA ILE A 366 13.04 -8.22 8.92
C ILE A 366 12.98 -6.98 9.84
N ASP A 367 13.45 -5.83 9.37
CA ASP A 367 13.41 -4.54 10.08
C ASP A 367 13.98 -4.56 11.51
N PRO A 368 15.18 -5.11 11.77
CA PRO A 368 15.72 -5.15 13.12
C PRO A 368 16.14 -3.76 13.62
N LEU A 369 15.93 -3.50 14.90
CA LEU A 369 16.38 -2.28 15.58
C LEU A 369 16.91 -2.59 16.98
N TYR A 370 17.92 -1.83 17.42
CA TYR A 370 18.42 -1.90 18.79
C TYR A 370 17.52 -1.12 19.75
N LEU A 371 17.22 -1.74 20.89
CA LEU A 371 16.57 -1.14 22.05
C LEU A 371 17.61 -0.55 23.02
N ALA A 372 17.19 0.38 23.89
CA ALA A 372 18.10 1.09 24.80
C ALA A 372 18.82 0.17 25.81
N ASP A 373 18.23 -0.98 26.13
CA ASP A 373 18.80 -2.05 26.97
C ASP A 373 19.76 -2.98 26.20
N GLY A 374 19.88 -2.83 24.88
CA GLY A 374 20.69 -3.66 24.00
C GLY A 374 19.93 -4.80 23.35
N ASP A 375 18.70 -5.10 23.78
CA ASP A 375 17.82 -6.07 23.15
C ASP A 375 17.49 -5.63 21.71
N ILE A 376 16.97 -6.56 20.90
CA ILE A 376 16.67 -6.31 19.49
C ILE A 376 15.17 -6.52 19.27
N ALA A 377 14.50 -5.52 18.71
CA ALA A 377 13.13 -5.65 18.19
C ALA A 377 13.16 -5.82 16.66
N PHE A 378 12.18 -6.52 16.10
CA PHE A 378 12.13 -6.82 14.66
C PHE A 378 10.72 -7.25 14.24
N THR A 379 10.46 -7.21 12.93
CA THR A 379 9.22 -7.71 12.31
C THR A 379 9.35 -9.18 11.96
N SER A 380 8.34 -10.01 12.26
CA SER A 380 8.39 -11.45 11.97
C SER A 380 7.05 -12.09 11.63
N SER A 381 7.08 -13.12 10.77
CA SER A 381 5.94 -14.00 10.46
C SER A 381 5.81 -15.22 11.38
N ARG A 382 6.51 -15.23 12.53
CA ARG A 382 6.40 -16.29 13.55
C ARG A 382 4.97 -16.53 14.03
N ASP A 383 4.12 -15.51 13.98
CA ASP A 383 2.66 -15.64 14.10
C ASP A 383 2.02 -15.66 12.69
N PRO A 384 1.88 -16.83 12.05
CA PRO A 384 1.53 -16.92 10.63
C PRO A 384 0.09 -16.46 10.38
N LYS A 385 -0.08 -15.37 9.64
CA LYS A 385 -1.37 -14.80 9.25
C LYS A 385 -1.27 -14.09 7.92
N TYR A 386 -2.42 -13.86 7.31
CA TYR A 386 -2.54 -13.29 5.98
C TYR A 386 -3.30 -11.97 6.00
N CYS A 387 -3.00 -11.08 5.05
CA CYS A 387 -3.83 -9.90 4.83
C CYS A 387 -5.28 -10.32 4.56
N MET A 388 -6.20 -9.61 5.19
CA MET A 388 -7.63 -9.89 5.10
C MET A 388 -8.16 -9.76 3.65
N CYS A 389 -7.65 -8.77 2.91
CA CYS A 389 -8.04 -8.44 1.54
C CYS A 389 -7.26 -9.18 0.43
N ASN A 390 -6.28 -10.03 0.75
CA ASN A 390 -5.58 -10.86 -0.24
C ASN A 390 -4.99 -12.13 0.39
N ARG A 391 -3.84 -12.62 -0.07
CA ARG A 391 -3.26 -13.94 0.24
C ARG A 391 -1.81 -13.85 0.74
N HIS A 392 -1.28 -12.64 0.86
CA HIS A 392 0.08 -12.42 1.30
C HIS A 392 0.23 -12.56 2.81
N ILE A 393 1.37 -13.12 3.23
CA ILE A 393 1.74 -13.34 4.63
C ILE A 393 2.10 -12.00 5.30
N MET A 394 1.67 -11.80 6.54
CA MET A 394 1.91 -10.57 7.31
C MET A 394 2.87 -10.83 8.48
N GLY A 395 3.59 -9.79 8.90
CA GLY A 395 4.48 -9.82 10.07
C GLY A 395 3.97 -8.95 11.23
N ASN A 396 4.40 -9.25 12.45
CA ASN A 396 4.20 -8.40 13.64
C ASN A 396 5.52 -8.13 14.35
N LEU A 397 5.50 -7.25 15.35
CA LEU A 397 6.67 -6.95 16.17
C LEU A 397 7.00 -8.08 17.18
N PHE A 398 8.27 -8.44 17.21
CA PHE A 398 8.91 -9.36 18.15
C PHE A 398 10.11 -8.69 18.82
N LYS A 399 10.52 -9.20 19.97
CA LYS A 399 11.72 -8.81 20.71
C LYS A 399 12.56 -10.02 21.05
N MET A 400 13.88 -9.86 21.10
CA MET A 400 14.84 -10.87 21.54
C MET A 400 16.03 -10.26 22.29
N LYS A 401 16.78 -11.12 22.99
CA LYS A 401 18.08 -10.76 23.58
C LYS A 401 19.16 -10.55 22.52
N PRO A 402 20.26 -9.82 22.84
CA PRO A 402 21.30 -9.50 21.86
C PRO A 402 21.97 -10.72 21.22
N ASP A 403 21.89 -11.89 21.85
CA ASP A 403 22.44 -13.16 21.39
C ASP A 403 21.47 -14.00 20.54
N GLY A 404 20.24 -13.52 20.34
CA GLY A 404 19.16 -14.22 19.62
C GLY A 404 18.22 -15.04 20.52
N ALA A 405 18.42 -15.06 21.84
CA ALA A 405 17.58 -15.81 22.76
C ALA A 405 16.26 -15.08 23.12
N ASN A 406 15.33 -15.81 23.74
CA ASN A 406 14.08 -15.30 24.31
C ASN A 406 13.22 -14.48 23.34
N ILE A 407 13.12 -14.95 22.09
CA ILE A 407 12.26 -14.35 21.07
C ILE A 407 10.80 -14.45 21.51
N HIS A 408 10.13 -13.32 21.71
CA HIS A 408 8.70 -13.29 22.03
C HIS A 408 7.98 -12.15 21.30
N GLN A 409 6.70 -12.34 21.06
CA GLN A 409 5.85 -11.40 20.35
C GLN A 409 5.44 -10.24 21.26
N ILE A 410 5.61 -9.01 20.78
CA ILE A 410 5.22 -7.79 21.49
C ILE A 410 4.04 -7.07 20.82
N GLY A 411 3.82 -7.25 19.51
CA GLY A 411 2.65 -6.74 18.80
C GLY A 411 1.73 -7.86 18.28
N ARG A 412 0.41 -7.65 18.33
CA ARG A 412 -0.61 -8.70 18.09
C ARG A 412 -1.73 -8.24 17.15
N SER A 413 -1.51 -7.20 16.35
CA SER A 413 -2.54 -6.78 15.38
C SER A 413 -2.81 -7.86 14.34
N THR A 414 -3.99 -7.82 13.74
CA THR A 414 -4.44 -8.83 12.76
C THR A 414 -3.77 -8.73 11.40
N LEU A 415 -2.96 -7.70 11.17
CA LEU A 415 -2.34 -7.37 9.89
C LEU A 415 -0.84 -7.15 10.06
N PHE A 416 -0.24 -6.25 9.26
CA PHE A 416 1.19 -5.98 9.25
C PHE A 416 1.58 -4.94 10.31
N GLU A 417 2.71 -5.18 10.97
CA GLU A 417 3.44 -4.22 11.79
C GLU A 417 4.91 -4.29 11.40
N GLY A 418 5.58 -3.16 11.15
CA GLY A 418 7.00 -3.17 10.84
C GLY A 418 7.60 -1.79 10.61
N HIS A 419 8.71 -1.72 9.89
CA HIS A 419 9.46 -0.47 9.62
C HIS A 419 9.73 0.33 10.91
N GLY A 420 10.17 -0.36 11.96
CA GLY A 420 10.30 0.20 13.30
C GLY A 420 11.54 1.07 13.49
N SER A 421 11.45 2.09 14.36
CA SER A 421 12.60 2.84 14.86
C SER A 421 12.47 3.18 16.34
N LEU A 422 13.60 3.31 17.05
CA LEU A 422 13.58 3.67 18.48
C LEU A 422 13.48 5.19 18.66
N MET A 423 12.50 5.63 19.45
CA MET A 423 12.29 7.03 19.81
C MET A 423 13.25 7.48 20.93
N PRO A 424 13.53 8.79 21.06
CA PRO A 424 14.34 9.34 22.14
C PRO A 424 13.82 9.02 23.56
N ASP A 425 12.51 8.78 23.71
CA ASP A 425 11.90 8.41 24.98
C ASP A 425 11.92 6.90 25.27
N GLY A 426 12.53 6.10 24.41
CA GLY A 426 12.66 4.64 24.56
C GLY A 426 11.49 3.82 24.02
N ARG A 427 10.44 4.44 23.47
CA ARG A 427 9.37 3.70 22.76
C ARG A 427 9.80 3.33 21.34
N ILE A 428 9.17 2.32 20.79
CA ILE A 428 9.31 1.94 19.38
C ILE A 428 8.22 2.69 18.59
N LEU A 429 8.62 3.47 17.59
CA LEU A 429 7.75 4.04 16.55
C LEU A 429 7.68 3.04 15.39
N TYR A 430 6.50 2.69 14.91
CA TYR A 430 6.34 1.65 13.89
C TYR A 430 5.12 1.88 13.00
N TYR A 431 5.13 1.28 11.83
CA TYR A 431 4.03 1.27 10.87
C TYR A 431 3.06 0.13 11.18
N ARG A 432 1.75 0.37 11.07
CA ARG A 432 0.71 -0.66 11.26
C ARG A 432 -0.50 -0.46 10.37
N TRP A 433 -1.03 -1.57 9.87
CA TRP A 433 -2.30 -1.64 9.12
C TRP A 433 -3.50 -1.82 10.05
N GLU A 434 -4.66 -1.27 9.68
CA GLU A 434 -5.89 -1.36 10.48
C GLU A 434 -7.16 -1.57 9.65
N TYR A 435 -7.81 -2.75 9.76
CA TYR A 435 -9.03 -3.09 9.02
C TYR A 435 -10.27 -3.31 9.90
N VAL A 436 -10.22 -3.05 11.21
CA VAL A 436 -11.39 -3.24 12.08
C VAL A 436 -12.55 -2.36 11.62
N ASP A 437 -13.50 -3.02 10.96
CA ASP A 437 -14.59 -2.41 10.23
C ASP A 437 -14.14 -1.24 9.34
N ARG A 438 -13.01 -1.35 8.63
CA ARG A 438 -12.40 -0.32 7.75
C ARG A 438 -12.06 -0.86 6.36
N ASN A 439 -11.80 0.06 5.42
CA ASN A 439 -11.37 -0.31 4.09
C ASN A 439 -10.01 -1.00 4.12
N PHE A 440 -9.70 -1.65 3.02
CA PHE A 440 -8.34 -2.06 2.74
C PHE A 440 -7.56 -0.90 2.12
N GLY A 441 -6.27 -0.84 2.42
CA GLY A 441 -5.33 0.09 1.83
C GLY A 441 -5.33 1.52 2.38
N ASP A 442 -6.41 1.97 3.03
CA ASP A 442 -6.39 3.18 3.86
C ASP A 442 -6.08 2.83 5.33
N ALA A 443 -5.83 3.85 6.16
CA ALA A 443 -5.51 3.67 7.58
C ALA A 443 -4.27 2.78 7.88
N GLN A 444 -3.17 3.01 7.14
CA GLN A 444 -1.87 2.39 7.41
C GLN A 444 -0.90 3.45 7.97
N GLY A 445 -1.11 3.79 9.24
CA GLY A 445 -0.45 4.90 9.92
C GLY A 445 0.72 4.52 10.82
N LEU A 446 1.20 5.50 11.59
CA LEU A 446 2.25 5.36 12.57
C LEU A 446 1.68 5.12 13.97
N TRP A 447 2.32 4.21 14.69
CA TRP A 447 1.97 3.77 16.03
C TRP A 447 3.21 3.73 16.92
N VAL A 448 2.99 3.68 18.23
CA VAL A 448 4.04 3.57 19.24
C VAL A 448 3.73 2.45 20.22
N VAL A 449 4.78 1.82 20.74
CA VAL A 449 4.70 0.79 21.78
C VAL A 449 5.91 0.88 22.72
N ASN A 450 5.74 0.48 23.98
CA ASN A 450 6.88 0.24 24.85
C ASN A 450 7.66 -1.03 24.41
N PRO A 451 8.96 -1.14 24.71
CA PRO A 451 9.76 -2.31 24.34
C PRO A 451 9.25 -3.66 24.86
N ASP A 452 8.39 -3.69 25.88
CA ASP A 452 7.79 -4.90 26.46
C ASP A 452 6.41 -5.26 25.85
N GLY A 453 5.97 -4.52 24.83
CA GLY A 453 4.67 -4.69 24.17
C GLY A 453 3.50 -3.98 24.85
N THR A 454 3.73 -3.22 25.92
CA THR A 454 2.67 -2.45 26.59
C THR A 454 2.41 -1.10 25.91
N ASN A 455 1.23 -0.54 26.16
CA ASN A 455 0.84 0.81 25.78
C ASN A 455 0.93 1.09 24.26
N HIS A 456 0.43 0.15 23.45
CA HIS A 456 0.19 0.39 22.04
C HIS A 456 -0.74 1.59 21.86
N ALA A 457 -0.30 2.58 21.08
CA ALA A 457 -1.07 3.78 20.81
C ALA A 457 -0.78 4.34 19.42
N ILE A 458 -1.77 4.99 18.82
CA ILE A 458 -1.59 5.74 17.58
C ILE A 458 -0.59 6.89 17.79
N TYR A 459 0.29 7.10 16.81
CA TYR A 459 1.14 8.27 16.68
C TYR A 459 0.59 9.28 15.68
N TRP A 460 0.28 8.82 14.44
CA TRP A 460 -0.21 9.68 13.35
C TRP A 460 -0.90 8.88 12.22
N ALA A 461 -1.87 9.50 11.54
CA ALA A 461 -2.54 9.09 10.29
C ALA A 461 -3.22 7.73 10.28
N ASN A 462 -4.08 7.47 11.27
CA ASN A 462 -4.92 6.27 11.24
C ASN A 462 -6.29 6.55 10.64
N ASN A 463 -6.71 7.79 10.35
CA ASN A 463 -7.99 8.09 9.69
C ASN A 463 -7.82 8.74 8.31
N THR A 464 -6.67 8.56 7.66
CA THR A 464 -6.35 9.17 6.37
C THR A 464 -6.48 8.17 5.21
N GLY A 465 -7.14 8.58 4.12
CA GLY A 465 -7.23 7.82 2.87
C GLY A 465 -6.00 7.95 1.97
N SER A 466 -5.26 9.06 2.03
CA SER A 466 -3.99 9.25 1.31
C SER A 466 -2.99 10.07 2.14
N PRO A 467 -1.74 9.63 2.31
CA PRO A 467 -1.10 8.46 1.67
C PRO A 467 -1.72 7.12 2.07
N GLY A 468 -1.53 6.10 1.23
CA GLY A 468 -2.01 4.75 1.54
C GLY A 468 -1.21 4.10 2.66
N GLY A 469 0.08 4.43 2.78
CA GLY A 469 0.92 4.01 3.89
C GLY A 469 1.95 5.05 4.31
N VAL A 470 2.33 5.01 5.58
CA VAL A 470 3.34 5.87 6.21
C VAL A 470 4.40 4.98 6.85
N ILE A 471 5.55 4.87 6.20
CA ILE A 471 6.60 3.89 6.55
C ILE A 471 7.94 4.57 6.82
N ASP A 472 8.92 3.80 7.31
CA ASP A 472 10.30 4.23 7.59
C ASP A 472 10.40 5.49 8.45
N ALA A 473 9.48 5.63 9.41
CA ALA A 473 9.42 6.83 10.22
C ALA A 473 10.53 6.86 11.26
N ARG A 474 11.21 8.02 11.38
CA ARG A 474 12.22 8.30 12.40
C ARG A 474 11.97 9.66 13.05
N ILE A 475 12.20 9.77 14.35
CA ILE A 475 12.12 11.05 15.05
C ILE A 475 13.33 11.92 14.65
N VAL A 476 13.06 13.17 14.29
CA VAL A 476 14.08 14.14 13.93
C VAL A 476 14.80 14.59 15.21
N PRO A 477 16.14 14.43 15.31
CA PRO A 477 16.89 14.67 16.54
C PRO A 477 16.66 16.06 17.14
N GLY A 478 16.47 16.13 18.46
CA GLY A 478 16.26 17.39 19.18
C GLY A 478 14.86 18.01 19.01
N THR A 479 13.96 17.37 18.26
CA THR A 479 12.62 17.88 17.97
C THR A 479 11.52 16.89 18.38
N GLN A 480 10.27 17.23 18.07
CA GLN A 480 9.12 16.31 18.12
C GLN A 480 8.57 15.96 16.72
N LEU A 481 9.34 16.28 15.67
CA LEU A 481 8.99 15.98 14.29
C LEU A 481 9.35 14.54 13.96
N ALA A 482 8.58 13.92 13.07
CA ALA A 482 8.97 12.65 12.45
C ALA A 482 9.18 12.85 10.95
N ILE A 483 10.28 12.31 10.42
CA ILE A 483 10.47 12.15 8.97
C ILE A 483 10.06 10.73 8.59
N CYS A 484 9.39 10.55 7.45
CA CYS A 484 8.85 9.27 7.00
C CYS A 484 8.68 9.23 5.48
N THR A 485 8.46 8.04 4.93
CA THR A 485 8.05 7.83 3.54
C THR A 485 6.53 7.76 3.43
N PHE A 486 5.93 8.66 2.67
CA PHE A 486 4.53 8.57 2.23
C PHE A 486 4.45 7.72 0.97
N THR A 487 3.79 6.57 1.07
CA THR A 487 3.68 5.58 -0.01
C THR A 487 2.21 5.25 -0.36
N SER A 488 2.03 4.40 -1.36
CA SER A 488 0.75 3.84 -1.75
C SER A 488 0.56 2.44 -1.20
N CYS A 489 -0.68 1.99 -1.02
CA CYS A 489 -0.96 0.62 -0.60
C CYS A 489 -0.43 -0.39 -1.63
N HIS A 490 -0.70 -0.16 -2.92
CA HIS A 490 -0.39 -1.13 -3.98
C HIS A 490 0.84 -0.74 -4.83
N ASP A 491 1.92 -0.30 -4.20
CA ASP A 491 3.20 0.02 -4.86
C ASP A 491 4.35 -0.60 -4.04
N ARG A 492 5.59 -0.42 -4.47
CA ARG A 492 6.78 -0.71 -3.64
C ARG A 492 6.83 0.22 -2.42
N PRO A 493 7.63 -0.07 -1.38
CA PRO A 493 7.80 0.80 -0.20
C PRO A 493 8.58 2.09 -0.50
N TRP A 494 8.19 2.81 -1.56
CA TRP A 494 8.74 4.08 -1.99
C TRP A 494 7.62 5.10 -2.23
N GLY A 495 7.97 6.38 -2.36
CA GLY A 495 7.01 7.44 -2.59
C GLY A 495 7.62 8.81 -2.41
N ALA A 496 7.02 9.64 -1.55
CA ALA A 496 7.55 10.94 -1.18
C ALA A 496 8.17 10.87 0.22
N ILE A 497 9.21 11.66 0.49
CA ILE A 497 9.62 11.91 1.88
C ILE A 497 8.72 12.99 2.46
N ALA A 498 8.30 12.85 3.72
CA ALA A 498 7.50 13.83 4.43
C ALA A 498 8.04 14.07 5.84
N ILE A 499 7.89 15.30 6.33
CA ILE A 499 8.03 15.64 7.74
C ILE A 499 6.65 15.89 8.31
N VAL A 500 6.33 15.21 9.41
CA VAL A 500 5.07 15.34 10.13
C VAL A 500 5.26 15.87 11.56
N ASP A 501 4.34 16.76 11.96
CA ASP A 501 4.20 17.27 13.32
C ASP A 501 2.81 16.94 13.88
N ARG A 502 2.74 15.90 14.70
CA ARG A 502 1.46 15.46 15.28
C ARG A 502 0.79 16.50 16.19
N ARG A 503 1.54 17.50 16.67
CA ARG A 503 0.99 18.59 17.51
C ARG A 503 0.01 19.48 16.74
N ASN A 504 0.07 19.47 15.41
CA ASN A 504 -0.87 20.18 14.56
C ASN A 504 -2.12 19.33 14.21
N GLY A 505 -2.19 18.09 14.71
CA GLY A 505 -3.30 17.18 14.47
C GLY A 505 -2.82 15.77 14.13
N ILE A 506 -3.46 14.74 14.67
CA ILE A 506 -3.03 13.35 14.44
C ILE A 506 -3.42 12.81 13.04
N ASP A 507 -4.37 13.43 12.34
CA ASP A 507 -4.81 13.05 10.99
C ASP A 507 -4.95 14.27 10.05
N ALA A 508 -4.48 15.44 10.50
CA ALA A 508 -4.77 16.72 9.86
C ALA A 508 -3.75 17.07 8.77
N PRO A 509 -4.14 17.72 7.65
CA PRO A 509 -3.20 18.22 6.65
C PRO A 509 -2.12 19.14 7.21
N GLU A 510 -2.43 19.91 8.26
CA GLU A 510 -1.52 20.83 8.96
C GLU A 510 -0.38 20.11 9.68
N ALA A 511 -0.54 18.81 9.94
CA ALA A 511 0.52 17.96 10.46
C ALA A 511 1.60 17.69 9.40
N VAL A 512 1.28 17.73 8.10
CA VAL A 512 2.28 17.58 7.04
C VAL A 512 3.03 18.90 6.87
N VAL A 513 4.22 18.98 7.45
CA VAL A 513 5.04 20.21 7.49
C VAL A 513 5.73 20.45 6.14
N ARG A 514 6.30 19.38 5.57
CA ARG A 514 7.09 19.44 4.32
C ARG A 514 7.07 18.10 3.61
N THR A 515 7.23 18.11 2.29
CA THR A 515 7.45 16.91 1.48
C THR A 515 8.58 17.11 0.46
N TRP A 516 9.15 15.99 0.00
CA TRP A 516 9.99 15.91 -1.18
C TRP A 516 9.37 14.92 -2.18
N PRO A 517 9.04 15.34 -3.41
CA PRO A 517 9.06 16.74 -3.86
C PRO A 517 8.01 17.58 -3.11
N GLU A 518 8.16 18.91 -3.09
CA GLU A 518 7.22 19.81 -2.40
C GLU A 518 5.77 19.65 -2.91
N SER A 519 5.62 19.38 -4.21
CA SER A 519 4.32 19.14 -4.84
C SER A 519 3.57 17.92 -4.29
N ALA A 520 4.28 16.94 -3.69
CA ALA A 520 3.66 15.75 -3.12
C ALA A 520 2.73 16.08 -1.93
N ARG A 521 2.91 17.23 -1.28
CA ARG A 521 2.01 17.71 -0.22
C ARG A 521 0.56 17.82 -0.71
N ASN A 522 0.35 18.17 -1.98
CA ASN A 522 -0.99 18.29 -2.57
C ASN A 522 -1.67 16.93 -2.82
N LEU A 523 -0.94 15.83 -2.68
CA LEU A 523 -1.47 14.47 -2.80
C LEU A 523 -2.03 13.95 -1.47
N PHE A 524 -1.67 14.57 -0.34
CA PHE A 524 -2.28 14.26 0.95
C PHE A 524 -3.76 14.62 0.91
N ASN A 525 -4.61 13.66 1.25
CA ASN A 525 -6.05 13.87 1.31
C ASN A 525 -6.70 12.81 2.20
N VAL A 526 -7.39 13.26 3.25
CA VAL A 526 -8.12 12.39 4.18
C VAL A 526 -9.14 11.52 3.45
N HIS A 527 -9.78 12.03 2.40
CA HIS A 527 -10.73 11.31 1.56
C HIS A 527 -10.14 10.86 0.22
N GLY A 528 -8.81 10.89 0.10
CA GLY A 528 -8.07 10.55 -1.11
C GLY A 528 -7.99 9.04 -1.34
N SER A 529 -7.53 8.66 -2.52
CA SER A 529 -7.22 7.26 -2.82
C SER A 529 -5.89 6.86 -2.17
N PHE A 530 -5.86 5.67 -1.57
CA PHE A 530 -4.66 5.06 -0.99
C PHE A 530 -3.55 4.81 -2.02
N ASP A 531 -3.83 4.89 -3.33
CA ASP A 531 -2.82 4.74 -4.39
C ASP A 531 -2.41 6.08 -5.06
N THR A 532 -2.81 7.21 -4.49
CA THR A 532 -2.50 8.54 -5.08
C THR A 532 -0.98 8.79 -5.16
N PHE A 533 -0.21 8.27 -4.21
CA PHE A 533 1.25 8.45 -4.15
C PHE A 533 2.02 7.63 -5.21
N LYS A 534 1.35 6.77 -5.99
CA LYS A 534 1.92 6.15 -7.19
C LYS A 534 2.44 7.20 -8.18
N ARG A 535 1.78 8.37 -8.22
CA ARG A 535 2.07 9.51 -9.11
C ARG A 535 3.30 10.33 -8.72
N VAL A 536 3.90 10.08 -7.56
CA VAL A 536 5.07 10.83 -7.10
C VAL A 536 6.26 10.53 -7.99
N HIS A 537 6.85 11.58 -8.55
CA HIS A 537 8.12 11.51 -9.27
C HIS A 537 8.98 12.74 -8.91
N PRO A 538 10.28 12.56 -8.63
CA PRO A 538 10.97 11.28 -8.47
C PRO A 538 10.47 10.52 -7.21
N LYS A 539 10.73 9.21 -7.14
CA LYS A 539 10.42 8.37 -5.97
C LYS A 539 11.55 8.44 -4.95
N TYR A 540 11.20 8.34 -3.67
CA TYR A 540 12.11 8.31 -2.53
C TYR A 540 11.77 7.16 -1.57
N GLU A 541 12.76 6.71 -0.81
CA GLU A 541 12.60 5.75 0.31
C GLU A 541 13.73 5.96 1.34
N ASP A 542 13.66 5.23 2.46
CA ASP A 542 14.69 5.14 3.50
C ASP A 542 15.22 6.48 4.06
N PRO A 543 14.37 7.40 4.58
CA PRO A 543 14.84 8.65 5.15
C PRO A 543 15.62 8.43 6.46
N TYR A 544 16.73 9.15 6.62
CA TYR A 544 17.51 9.19 7.85
C TYR A 544 17.79 10.63 8.29
N PRO A 545 17.30 11.08 9.46
CA PRO A 545 17.55 12.44 9.93
C PRO A 545 18.95 12.60 10.54
N LEU A 546 19.72 13.56 10.02
CA LEU A 546 21.04 13.92 10.56
C LEU A 546 20.93 15.03 11.62
N SER A 547 19.98 15.95 11.42
CA SER A 547 19.65 17.07 12.32
C SER A 547 18.23 17.57 12.02
N GLU A 548 17.81 18.69 12.61
CA GLU A 548 16.55 19.34 12.27
C GLU A 548 16.50 19.88 10.82
N ASN A 549 17.66 20.14 10.21
CA ASN A 549 17.75 20.76 8.89
C ASN A 549 18.24 19.83 7.77
N TYR A 550 18.91 18.71 8.09
CA TYR A 550 19.59 17.86 7.11
C TYR A 550 19.19 16.39 7.22
N PHE A 551 18.93 15.75 6.08
CA PHE A 551 18.43 14.37 5.99
C PHE A 551 19.12 13.62 4.85
N LEU A 552 19.38 12.32 5.04
CA LEU A 552 19.69 11.40 3.95
C LEU A 552 18.41 10.72 3.48
N ALA A 553 18.37 10.32 2.21
CA ALA A 553 17.34 9.44 1.67
C ALA A 553 17.87 8.70 0.45
N SER A 554 17.16 7.65 0.04
CA SER A 554 17.33 7.02 -1.27
C SER A 554 16.35 7.61 -2.26
N ARG A 555 16.81 7.97 -3.46
CA ARG A 555 16.01 8.66 -4.48
C ARG A 555 16.24 8.08 -5.87
N ASP A 556 15.15 7.90 -6.63
CA ASP A 556 15.19 7.34 -7.98
C ASP A 556 15.95 8.25 -8.93
N THR A 557 17.04 7.75 -9.50
CA THR A 557 17.91 8.44 -10.47
C THR A 557 17.53 8.15 -11.93
N GLY A 558 16.45 7.39 -12.14
CA GLY A 558 15.93 6.95 -13.43
C GLY A 558 16.09 5.44 -13.61
N GLY A 559 15.08 4.79 -14.20
CA GLY A 559 15.09 3.34 -14.44
C GLY A 559 15.00 2.51 -13.15
N GLU A 560 14.27 3.00 -12.15
CA GLU A 560 14.10 2.37 -10.82
C GLU A 560 15.40 2.21 -10.02
N LYS A 561 16.42 3.01 -10.36
CA LYS A 561 17.75 2.94 -9.73
C LYS A 561 17.89 4.01 -8.66
N MET A 562 18.03 3.61 -7.41
CA MET A 562 18.14 4.53 -6.29
C MET A 562 19.57 5.04 -6.08
N GLY A 563 19.72 6.31 -5.69
CA GLY A 563 20.97 6.92 -5.25
C GLY A 563 20.82 7.63 -3.90
N ILE A 564 21.92 7.83 -3.17
CA ILE A 564 21.91 8.53 -1.88
C ILE A 564 21.82 10.02 -2.16
N VAL A 565 20.80 10.68 -1.61
CA VAL A 565 20.65 12.14 -1.67
C VAL A 565 20.79 12.78 -0.29
N LEU A 566 21.28 14.01 -0.26
CA LEU A 566 21.16 14.92 0.87
C LEU A 566 20.00 15.87 0.61
N LEU A 567 19.05 15.91 1.54
CA LEU A 567 17.92 16.83 1.55
C LEU A 567 18.09 17.83 2.68
N ASP A 568 17.64 19.07 2.47
CA ASP A 568 17.54 20.05 3.56
C ASP A 568 16.23 20.85 3.58
N THR A 569 15.99 21.50 4.74
CA THR A 569 14.83 22.37 4.97
C THR A 569 14.90 23.69 4.21
N PHE A 570 16.08 24.08 3.73
CA PHE A 570 16.31 25.33 2.99
C PHE A 570 15.89 25.24 1.52
N GLY A 571 15.80 24.03 0.96
CA GLY A 571 15.39 23.77 -0.42
C GLY A 571 16.48 23.13 -1.29
N ASN A 572 17.63 22.77 -0.74
CA ASN A 572 18.66 22.04 -1.49
C ASN A 572 18.35 20.53 -1.52
N GLU A 573 18.63 19.92 -2.67
CA GLU A 573 18.70 18.46 -2.86
C GLU A 573 19.91 18.15 -3.74
N ILE A 574 20.86 17.36 -3.24
CA ILE A 574 22.02 16.91 -4.03
C ILE A 574 22.16 15.38 -3.99
N LEU A 575 22.46 14.78 -5.15
CA LEU A 575 22.88 13.38 -5.23
C LEU A 575 24.29 13.24 -4.65
N LEU A 576 24.44 12.59 -3.51
CA LEU A 576 25.74 12.36 -2.88
C LEU A 576 26.51 11.24 -3.57
N HIS A 577 25.86 10.08 -3.76
CA HIS A 577 26.48 8.85 -4.24
C HIS A 577 25.52 7.97 -5.05
N SER A 578 26.06 7.18 -5.97
CA SER A 578 25.33 6.18 -6.75
C SER A 578 26.14 4.89 -6.88
N ASP A 579 25.49 3.75 -6.71
CA ASP A 579 26.09 2.42 -6.93
C ASP A 579 25.47 1.78 -8.19
N PRO A 580 26.18 0.94 -8.98
CA PRO A 580 25.60 0.21 -10.10
C PRO A 580 24.29 -0.53 -9.81
N LEU A 581 24.13 -1.13 -8.62
CA LEU A 581 22.90 -1.82 -8.23
C LEU A 581 21.82 -0.85 -7.73
N GLY A 582 22.22 0.24 -7.10
CA GLY A 582 21.37 1.20 -6.39
C GLY A 582 21.80 1.33 -4.93
N CYS A 583 21.34 2.37 -4.24
CA CYS A 583 21.67 2.65 -2.85
C CYS A 583 20.40 2.75 -1.99
N TYR A 584 20.37 2.06 -0.86
CA TYR A 584 19.24 1.94 0.08
C TYR A 584 19.73 2.07 1.52
N ASP A 585 18.84 2.40 2.44
CA ASP A 585 19.10 2.51 3.88
C ASP A 585 20.32 3.39 4.26
N PRO A 586 20.49 4.61 3.70
CA PRO A 586 21.67 5.42 3.97
C PRO A 586 21.68 5.95 5.41
N MET A 587 22.76 5.67 6.17
CA MET A 587 22.92 6.18 7.52
C MET A 587 24.36 6.43 7.94
N PRO A 588 24.64 7.41 8.82
CA PRO A 588 25.98 7.64 9.32
C PRO A 588 26.52 6.47 10.15
N LEU A 589 27.72 5.99 9.83
CA LEU A 589 28.41 4.91 10.54
C LEU A 589 29.23 5.48 11.71
N GLY A 590 28.61 5.59 12.88
CA GLY A 590 29.28 6.11 14.07
C GLY A 590 28.43 6.05 15.35
N PRO A 591 28.99 6.47 16.49
CA PRO A 591 28.28 6.49 17.76
C PRO A 591 27.16 7.54 17.78
N ARG A 592 26.09 7.25 18.52
CA ARG A 592 24.93 8.15 18.69
C ARG A 592 24.39 8.08 20.11
N PRO A 593 23.65 9.11 20.58
CA PRO A 593 23.04 9.08 21.90
C PRO A 593 22.14 7.85 22.09
N ARG A 594 22.32 7.16 23.22
CA ARG A 594 21.46 6.06 23.63
C ARG A 594 20.20 6.63 24.30
N PRO A 595 18.98 6.30 23.82
CA PRO A 595 17.73 6.72 24.46
C PRO A 595 17.57 6.18 25.88
N GLU A 596 16.55 6.69 26.58
CA GLU A 596 16.17 6.16 27.90
C GLU A 596 15.63 4.73 27.80
N THR A 597 15.94 3.90 28.80
CA THR A 597 15.36 2.56 28.92
C THR A 597 13.96 2.68 29.54
N LYS A 598 12.96 2.05 28.90
CA LYS A 598 11.63 1.89 29.50
C LYS A 598 11.63 0.76 30.53
N PRO A 599 10.97 0.94 31.69
CA PRO A 599 10.76 -0.15 32.62
C PRO A 599 9.82 -1.19 32.01
N GLU A 600 9.99 -2.43 32.41
CA GLU A 600 9.07 -3.52 32.07
C GLU A 600 7.82 -3.44 32.94
N MET A 601 6.67 -3.37 32.29
CA MET A 601 5.33 -3.22 32.88
C MET A 601 4.48 -4.49 32.72
N ARG A 602 4.95 -5.45 31.92
CA ARG A 602 4.38 -6.79 31.72
C ARG A 602 4.93 -7.80 32.74
N ASP A 603 4.12 -8.78 33.15
CA ASP A 603 4.53 -9.81 34.14
C ASP A 603 4.70 -11.26 33.59
N TYR A 604 4.49 -11.49 32.29
CA TYR A 604 4.60 -12.80 31.59
C TYR A 604 3.86 -13.98 32.23
N THR A 605 2.92 -13.72 33.15
CA THR A 605 2.12 -14.78 33.80
C THR A 605 0.96 -15.29 32.95
N ASP A 606 0.77 -14.71 31.75
CA ASP A 606 -0.39 -14.88 30.87
C ASP A 606 -1.73 -14.59 31.59
N ALA A 607 -1.71 -13.65 32.54
CA ALA A 607 -2.90 -13.13 33.21
C ALA A 607 -3.66 -12.12 32.34
N ASN A 608 -4.95 -11.93 32.63
CA ASN A 608 -5.75 -10.87 32.01
C ASN A 608 -5.12 -9.49 32.27
N GLY A 609 -5.19 -8.62 31.25
CA GLY A 609 -4.97 -7.20 31.41
C GLY A 609 -6.24 -6.47 31.89
N ILE A 610 -6.10 -5.21 32.27
CA ILE A 610 -7.22 -4.36 32.71
C ILE A 610 -7.33 -3.10 31.85
N PHE A 611 -8.51 -2.88 31.29
CA PHE A 611 -8.87 -1.62 30.65
C PHE A 611 -9.69 -0.73 31.58
N TYR A 612 -9.50 0.59 31.48
CA TYR A 612 -10.43 1.57 32.01
C TYR A 612 -10.73 2.68 30.99
N VAL A 613 -11.96 3.18 31.02
CA VAL A 613 -12.40 4.37 30.28
C VAL A 613 -12.88 5.37 31.30
N GLN A 614 -12.30 6.58 31.30
CA GLN A 614 -12.65 7.61 32.25
C GLN A 614 -14.07 8.15 32.01
N ASP A 615 -14.40 8.52 30.77
CA ASP A 615 -15.74 8.97 30.39
C ASP A 615 -16.00 8.70 28.89
N VAL A 616 -16.90 7.77 28.60
CA VAL A 616 -17.26 7.39 27.22
C VAL A 616 -17.86 8.55 26.40
N TYR A 617 -18.37 9.61 27.04
CA TYR A 617 -18.96 10.75 26.34
C TYR A 617 -17.93 11.78 25.87
N ILE A 618 -16.65 11.62 26.22
CA ILE A 618 -15.55 12.47 25.73
C ILE A 618 -14.99 11.84 24.45
N GLY A 619 -15.15 12.52 23.32
CA GLY A 619 -14.66 12.00 22.05
C GLY A 619 -14.92 12.93 20.88
N THR A 620 -14.03 12.88 19.88
CA THR A 620 -14.15 13.65 18.62
C THR A 620 -15.39 13.25 17.80
N HIS A 621 -15.90 12.03 18.00
CA HIS A 621 -17.04 11.45 17.29
C HIS A 621 -18.16 11.02 18.25
N MET A 622 -18.42 11.84 19.28
CA MET A 622 -19.46 11.61 20.29
C MET A 622 -20.54 12.71 20.31
N GLN A 623 -20.52 13.63 19.34
CA GLN A 623 -21.49 14.73 19.26
C GLN A 623 -22.93 14.18 19.15
N GLY A 624 -23.83 14.72 19.98
CA GLY A 624 -25.25 14.35 19.99
C GLY A 624 -25.59 13.08 20.79
N VAL A 625 -24.61 12.42 21.43
CA VAL A 625 -24.89 11.30 22.34
C VAL A 625 -25.31 11.86 23.70
N GLU A 626 -26.54 11.55 24.11
CA GLU A 626 -27.09 12.01 25.39
C GLU A 626 -26.39 11.33 26.57
N ARG A 627 -25.95 12.14 27.54
CA ARG A 627 -25.29 11.60 28.73
C ARG A 627 -26.23 10.70 29.52
N GLY A 628 -25.74 9.52 29.89
CA GLY A 628 -26.52 8.47 30.53
C GLY A 628 -27.23 7.53 29.55
N SER A 629 -27.22 7.78 28.23
CA SER A 629 -27.83 6.87 27.25
C SER A 629 -27.04 5.60 27.02
N VAL A 630 -25.71 5.65 27.19
CA VAL A 630 -24.82 4.48 27.12
C VAL A 630 -24.89 3.75 28.46
N LYS A 631 -25.23 2.46 28.41
CA LYS A 631 -25.40 1.59 29.58
C LYS A 631 -24.36 0.48 29.65
N TYR A 632 -23.80 0.11 28.50
CA TYR A 632 -22.87 -1.00 28.43
C TYR A 632 -21.75 -0.75 27.42
N LEU A 633 -20.66 -1.48 27.61
CA LEU A 633 -19.57 -1.61 26.65
C LEU A 633 -19.43 -3.10 26.30
N ARG A 634 -19.53 -3.42 25.01
CA ARG A 634 -19.28 -4.77 24.47
C ARG A 634 -17.82 -4.86 24.03
N VAL A 635 -17.14 -5.92 24.46
CA VAL A 635 -15.77 -6.25 24.07
C VAL A 635 -15.82 -7.33 22.98
N VAL A 636 -15.22 -7.03 21.83
CA VAL A 636 -15.24 -7.89 20.65
C VAL A 636 -13.82 -8.17 20.21
N GLU A 637 -13.47 -9.44 20.08
CA GLU A 637 -12.23 -9.89 19.42
C GLU A 637 -12.40 -9.86 17.90
N SER A 638 -11.38 -9.35 17.20
CA SER A 638 -11.19 -9.53 15.76
C SER A 638 -10.03 -10.52 15.54
N PRO A 639 -10.31 -11.80 15.25
CA PRO A 639 -9.29 -12.80 15.01
C PRO A 639 -8.54 -12.58 13.69
N PRO A 640 -7.25 -12.96 13.60
CA PRO A 640 -6.48 -12.88 12.36
C PRO A 640 -6.91 -13.95 11.35
N LYS A 641 -6.73 -13.64 10.06
CA LYS A 641 -6.91 -14.60 8.97
C LYS A 641 -5.74 -15.57 8.89
N ARG A 642 -6.02 -16.84 9.11
CA ARG A 642 -5.02 -17.93 9.10
C ARG A 642 -4.98 -18.72 7.79
N ASN A 643 -6.00 -18.58 6.95
CA ASN A 643 -6.19 -19.40 5.75
C ASN A 643 -6.71 -18.58 4.57
N TRP A 644 -6.47 -19.08 3.36
CA TRP A 644 -6.94 -18.45 2.13
C TRP A 644 -7.19 -19.46 1.01
N THR A 645 -8.04 -19.06 0.05
CA THR A 645 -8.43 -19.83 -1.15
C THR A 645 -7.98 -19.14 -2.45
N HIS A 646 -7.95 -19.86 -3.57
CA HIS A 646 -7.61 -19.24 -4.86
C HIS A 646 -8.75 -18.37 -5.40
N PRO A 647 -10.01 -18.85 -5.47
CA PRO A 647 -11.12 -18.03 -5.91
C PRO A 647 -11.51 -17.04 -4.83
N ALA A 648 -11.92 -15.85 -5.28
CA ALA A 648 -12.31 -14.75 -4.41
C ALA A 648 -13.83 -14.53 -4.40
N TRP A 649 -14.33 -13.88 -3.35
CA TRP A 649 -15.55 -13.09 -3.37
C TRP A 649 -15.17 -11.62 -3.58
N ASN A 650 -15.69 -11.01 -4.64
CA ASN A 650 -15.44 -9.60 -4.96
C ASN A 650 -16.49 -8.74 -4.26
N GLY A 651 -16.18 -8.31 -3.04
CA GLY A 651 -16.99 -7.41 -2.20
C GLY A 651 -16.65 -5.94 -2.45
N GLN A 652 -16.53 -5.15 -1.36
CA GLN A 652 -15.86 -3.84 -1.43
C GLN A 652 -14.35 -3.98 -1.68
N GLY A 653 -13.77 -5.15 -1.36
CA GLY A 653 -12.43 -5.59 -1.76
C GLY A 653 -12.42 -7.07 -2.19
N VAL A 654 -11.25 -7.71 -2.17
CA VAL A 654 -11.08 -9.12 -2.59
C VAL A 654 -11.04 -10.04 -1.36
N HIS A 655 -11.98 -10.98 -1.24
CA HIS A 655 -12.04 -11.89 -0.08
C HIS A 655 -11.67 -13.30 -0.53
N CYS A 656 -10.56 -13.83 -0.02
CA CYS A 656 -10.09 -15.18 -0.33
C CYS A 656 -10.01 -16.01 0.96
N PRO A 657 -11.05 -16.76 1.37
CA PRO A 657 -12.34 -16.97 0.70
C PRO A 657 -13.39 -15.89 0.98
N GLY A 658 -14.59 -16.05 0.41
CA GLY A 658 -15.76 -15.27 0.80
C GLY A 658 -16.11 -15.46 2.28
N MET A 659 -16.24 -14.33 2.99
CA MET A 659 -16.47 -14.28 4.45
C MET A 659 -17.80 -13.65 4.84
N ASN A 660 -18.14 -12.55 4.17
CA ASN A 660 -19.27 -11.68 4.44
C ASN A 660 -19.55 -10.88 3.15
N TRP A 661 -20.71 -10.24 3.04
CA TRP A 661 -21.10 -9.42 1.89
C TRP A 661 -20.11 -8.27 1.61
N HIS A 662 -19.71 -7.52 2.65
CA HIS A 662 -18.86 -6.32 2.53
C HIS A 662 -17.65 -6.23 3.47
N ASN A 663 -17.58 -7.00 4.54
CA ASN A 663 -16.45 -7.00 5.49
C ASN A 663 -15.52 -8.22 5.27
N PHE A 664 -14.28 -8.14 5.75
CA PHE A 664 -13.26 -9.18 5.67
C PHE A 664 -13.12 -10.00 6.96
N GLU A 665 -13.61 -9.48 8.08
CA GLU A 665 -13.34 -10.02 9.42
C GLU A 665 -14.38 -11.05 9.87
N ASN A 666 -13.92 -12.12 10.54
CA ASN A 666 -14.76 -12.82 11.52
C ASN A 666 -14.65 -12.09 12.87
N LYS A 667 -15.60 -12.34 13.78
CA LYS A 667 -15.67 -11.63 15.08
C LYS A 667 -16.10 -12.57 16.19
N ARG A 668 -15.68 -12.30 17.43
CA ARG A 668 -16.10 -13.02 18.64
C ARG A 668 -16.45 -12.04 19.75
N ILE A 669 -17.68 -12.14 20.26
CA ILE A 669 -18.07 -11.38 21.45
C ILE A 669 -17.45 -12.05 22.67
N LEU A 670 -16.59 -11.33 23.39
CA LEU A 670 -15.98 -11.82 24.63
C LEU A 670 -16.87 -11.55 25.84
N GLY A 671 -17.63 -10.46 25.81
CA GLY A 671 -18.61 -10.13 26.82
C GLY A 671 -19.03 -8.67 26.78
N THR A 672 -19.94 -8.32 27.67
CA THR A 672 -20.45 -6.98 27.91
C THR A 672 -20.21 -6.59 29.36
N VAL A 673 -19.82 -5.34 29.58
CA VAL A 673 -19.56 -4.78 30.91
C VAL A 673 -20.41 -3.51 31.13
N PRO A 674 -20.76 -3.18 32.38
CA PRO A 674 -21.53 -1.98 32.66
C PRO A 674 -20.70 -0.71 32.42
N VAL A 675 -21.38 0.33 31.92
CA VAL A 675 -20.92 1.72 31.93
C VAL A 675 -21.66 2.44 33.05
N GLU A 676 -20.91 3.06 33.94
CA GLU A 676 -21.45 3.74 35.11
C GLU A 676 -22.22 5.02 34.74
N SER A 677 -23.01 5.56 35.67
CA SER A 677 -23.79 6.78 35.44
C SER A 677 -22.92 8.00 35.12
N ASP A 678 -21.67 8.00 35.57
CA ASP A 678 -20.70 9.04 35.24
C ASP A 678 -19.99 8.80 33.89
N GLY A 679 -20.34 7.76 33.15
CA GLY A 679 -19.77 7.43 31.85
C GLY A 679 -18.50 6.56 31.92
N SER A 680 -18.05 6.19 33.11
CA SER A 680 -16.82 5.40 33.27
C SER A 680 -17.03 3.89 33.09
N ALA A 681 -15.99 3.17 32.66
CA ALA A 681 -15.96 1.71 32.55
C ALA A 681 -14.61 1.15 33.03
N HIS A 682 -14.61 -0.05 33.62
CA HIS A 682 -13.42 -0.69 34.19
C HIS A 682 -13.59 -2.22 34.15
N PHE A 683 -12.74 -2.92 33.40
CA PHE A 683 -12.94 -4.34 33.07
C PHE A 683 -11.66 -5.11 32.75
N GLU A 684 -11.69 -6.42 32.98
CA GLU A 684 -10.65 -7.36 32.59
C GLU A 684 -10.78 -7.74 31.11
N CYS A 685 -9.65 -7.97 30.45
CA CYS A 685 -9.60 -8.47 29.08
C CYS A 685 -8.50 -9.54 28.96
N PRO A 686 -8.73 -10.64 28.22
CA PRO A 686 -7.68 -11.59 27.90
C PRO A 686 -6.47 -10.89 27.29
N SER A 687 -5.28 -11.20 27.80
CA SER A 687 -4.03 -10.65 27.24
C SER A 687 -3.79 -11.17 25.83
N ASP A 688 -2.97 -10.47 25.06
CA ASP A 688 -2.57 -10.86 23.69
C ASP A 688 -3.74 -11.04 22.71
N THR A 689 -4.92 -10.55 23.05
CA THR A 689 -6.13 -10.66 22.24
C THR A 689 -6.41 -9.33 21.57
N PHE A 690 -6.52 -9.33 20.24
CA PHE A 690 -6.84 -8.14 19.46
C PHE A 690 -8.33 -7.82 19.54
N VAL A 691 -8.66 -6.77 20.30
CA VAL A 691 -10.04 -6.42 20.65
C VAL A 691 -10.41 -5.01 20.23
N PHE A 692 -11.69 -4.78 20.01
CA PHE A 692 -12.28 -3.46 19.86
C PHE A 692 -13.56 -3.37 20.70
N PHE A 693 -14.06 -2.15 20.90
CA PHE A 693 -15.14 -1.87 21.84
C PHE A 693 -16.36 -1.27 21.12
N GLN A 694 -17.56 -1.63 21.58
CA GLN A 694 -18.81 -1.01 21.15
C GLN A 694 -19.56 -0.46 22.37
N LEU A 695 -19.93 0.83 22.33
CA LEU A 695 -20.83 1.42 23.32
C LEU A 695 -22.26 1.02 22.98
N LEU A 696 -23.03 0.58 23.97
CA LEU A 696 -24.41 0.14 23.79
C LEU A 696 -25.39 0.93 24.66
N ASP A 697 -26.60 1.13 24.14
CA ASP A 697 -27.71 1.73 24.90
C ASP A 697 -28.41 0.71 25.82
N GLU A 698 -29.50 1.14 26.47
CA GLU A 698 -30.31 0.28 27.35
C GLU A 698 -30.92 -0.94 26.65
N ASN A 699 -31.10 -0.87 25.33
CA ASN A 699 -31.64 -1.93 24.48
C ASN A 699 -30.52 -2.80 23.86
N LYS A 700 -29.28 -2.65 24.33
CA LYS A 700 -28.08 -3.33 23.79
C LYS A 700 -27.75 -2.97 22.34
N MET A 701 -28.29 -1.86 21.82
CA MET A 701 -28.01 -1.38 20.47
C MET A 701 -26.76 -0.51 20.46
N MET A 702 -25.89 -0.73 19.47
CA MET A 702 -24.64 0.01 19.32
C MET A 702 -24.87 1.50 19.08
N VAL A 703 -24.41 2.31 20.03
CA VAL A 703 -24.33 3.77 19.93
C VAL A 703 -23.10 4.18 19.11
N GLN A 704 -21.94 3.57 19.39
CA GLN A 704 -20.67 3.87 18.71
C GLN A 704 -19.77 2.64 18.71
N SER A 705 -18.95 2.48 17.68
CA SER A 705 -17.95 1.41 17.56
C SER A 705 -16.55 2.02 17.47
N MET A 706 -15.61 1.45 18.23
CA MET A 706 -14.19 1.66 17.99
C MET A 706 -13.83 0.97 16.66
N ARG A 707 -13.69 1.77 15.60
CA ARG A 707 -13.22 1.27 14.30
C ARG A 707 -11.69 1.21 14.34
N SER A 708 -11.11 0.39 15.20
CA SER A 708 -9.67 0.07 15.29
C SER A 708 -9.53 -0.98 16.39
N GLY A 709 -8.46 -1.79 16.37
CA GLY A 709 -8.18 -2.72 17.47
C GLY A 709 -7.13 -2.20 18.45
N THR A 710 -7.22 -2.70 19.68
CA THR A 710 -6.22 -2.57 20.72
C THR A 710 -5.87 -3.95 21.27
N ILE A 711 -4.75 -4.02 22.00
CA ILE A 711 -4.30 -5.21 22.71
C ILE A 711 -3.89 -4.79 24.11
N ILE A 712 -3.84 -5.77 25.02
CA ILE A 712 -3.32 -5.57 26.36
C ILE A 712 -2.39 -6.73 26.71
N GLN A 713 -1.27 -6.43 27.35
CA GLN A 713 -0.31 -7.44 27.79
C GLN A 713 -0.71 -8.02 29.16
N SER A 714 -0.08 -9.15 29.51
CA SER A 714 -0.23 -9.76 30.83
C SER A 714 0.19 -8.79 31.94
N GLY A 715 -0.71 -8.56 32.90
CA GLY A 715 -0.50 -7.65 34.04
C GLY A 715 -0.65 -6.16 33.72
N GLU A 716 -0.82 -5.79 32.44
CA GLU A 716 -0.94 -4.40 32.02
C GLU A 716 -2.26 -3.77 32.49
N LYS A 717 -2.19 -2.49 32.86
CA LYS A 717 -3.36 -1.63 33.08
C LYS A 717 -3.30 -0.48 32.09
N GLN A 718 -4.26 -0.42 31.19
CA GLN A 718 -4.34 0.62 30.16
C GLN A 718 -5.65 1.38 30.30
N GLY A 719 -5.64 2.68 30.03
CA GLY A 719 -6.90 3.41 29.92
C GLY A 719 -6.88 4.58 28.97
N CYS A 720 -8.08 5.04 28.66
CA CYS A 720 -8.34 6.19 27.83
C CYS A 720 -9.25 7.20 28.53
N ILE A 721 -9.14 8.45 28.10
CA ILE A 721 -9.98 9.54 28.61
C ILE A 721 -11.42 9.33 28.14
N GLY A 722 -11.61 8.98 26.87
CA GLY A 722 -12.92 8.67 26.31
C GLY A 722 -12.84 8.03 24.93
N CYS A 723 -13.98 7.94 24.26
CA CYS A 723 -14.12 7.21 23.00
C CYS A 723 -13.62 8.05 21.81
N HIS A 724 -12.40 7.76 21.35
CA HIS A 724 -11.69 8.57 20.34
C HIS A 724 -11.49 10.03 20.79
N ASP A 725 -11.00 10.19 22.01
CA ASP A 725 -10.60 11.46 22.59
C ASP A 725 -9.57 12.20 21.73
N ASP A 726 -9.62 13.53 21.77
CA ASP A 726 -8.69 14.39 21.05
C ASP A 726 -7.29 14.26 21.66
N ARG A 727 -6.34 13.75 20.87
CA ARG A 727 -4.98 13.43 21.33
C ARG A 727 -4.02 14.62 21.34
N VAL A 728 -4.50 15.80 20.94
CA VAL A 728 -3.72 17.04 20.92
C VAL A 728 -4.23 18.02 21.98
N LYS A 729 -5.52 17.96 22.32
CA LYS A 729 -6.11 18.81 23.36
C LYS A 729 -5.81 18.31 24.77
N ALA A 730 -5.79 19.26 25.71
CA ALA A 730 -5.66 18.97 27.12
C ALA A 730 -6.85 18.12 27.60
N THR A 731 -6.54 17.12 28.45
CA THR A 731 -7.52 16.28 29.11
C THR A 731 -8.46 17.13 29.99
N PRO A 732 -9.78 16.94 29.91
CA PRO A 732 -10.70 17.56 30.84
C PRO A 732 -10.38 17.16 32.29
N LEU A 733 -10.21 18.16 33.17
CA LEU A 733 -9.98 17.94 34.59
C LEU A 733 -11.15 17.18 35.20
N THR A 734 -10.85 16.03 35.81
CA THR A 734 -11.83 15.26 36.57
C THR A 734 -11.50 15.35 38.05
N LEU A 735 -12.34 16.06 38.79
CA LEU A 735 -12.14 16.37 40.21
C LEU A 735 -12.51 15.21 41.16
N LYS A 736 -13.08 14.11 40.65
CA LYS A 736 -13.52 12.94 41.43
C LYS A 736 -13.08 11.65 40.77
N THR A 737 -12.65 10.66 41.56
CA THR A 737 -12.34 9.32 41.03
C THR A 737 -13.56 8.74 40.29
N PRO A 738 -13.40 8.33 39.00
CA PRO A 738 -14.48 7.71 38.25
C PRO A 738 -15.14 6.54 38.99
N LEU A 739 -16.47 6.42 38.91
CA LEU A 739 -17.26 5.42 39.65
C LEU A 739 -16.78 4.00 39.35
N ALA A 740 -16.40 3.69 38.11
CA ALA A 740 -15.96 2.35 37.72
C ALA A 740 -14.63 1.94 38.41
N LEU A 741 -13.78 2.90 38.77
CA LEU A 741 -12.52 2.66 39.50
C LEU A 741 -12.72 2.51 41.02
N GLN A 742 -13.93 2.80 41.54
CA GLN A 742 -14.26 2.60 42.95
C GLN A 742 -14.66 1.16 43.28
N ARG A 743 -14.72 0.29 42.27
CA ARG A 743 -15.00 -1.15 42.38
C ARG A 743 -13.96 -1.97 41.61
N PRO A 744 -13.87 -3.29 41.89
CA PRO A 744 -13.07 -4.19 41.06
C PRO A 744 -13.46 -4.15 39.58
N ALA A 745 -12.50 -4.49 38.73
CA ALA A 745 -12.72 -4.63 37.29
C ALA A 745 -13.84 -5.64 37.02
N SER A 746 -14.76 -5.29 36.11
CA SER A 746 -15.80 -6.22 35.66
C SER A 746 -15.19 -7.36 34.84
N LYS A 747 -15.70 -8.56 35.05
CA LYS A 747 -15.39 -9.71 34.21
C LYS A 747 -16.29 -9.73 32.98
N LEU A 748 -15.79 -10.28 31.89
CA LEU A 748 -16.56 -10.48 30.67
C LEU A 748 -17.56 -11.64 30.86
N ASP A 749 -18.83 -11.39 30.52
CA ASP A 749 -19.96 -12.31 30.76
C ASP A 749 -20.21 -13.31 29.62
N GLY A 750 -19.39 -13.30 28.56
CA GLY A 750 -19.52 -14.20 27.42
C GLY A 750 -20.58 -13.78 26.40
N TRP A 751 -21.19 -14.77 25.74
CA TRP A 751 -22.22 -14.56 24.72
C TRP A 751 -23.28 -15.66 24.77
N TYR A 752 -24.23 -15.53 25.71
CA TYR A 752 -25.24 -16.56 26.01
C TYR A 752 -24.59 -17.94 26.26
N GLY A 753 -23.55 -17.93 27.11
CA GLY A 753 -22.59 -19.02 27.28
C GLY A 753 -21.17 -18.57 26.95
N ALA A 754 -20.27 -19.52 26.68
CA ALA A 754 -18.88 -19.21 26.37
C ALA A 754 -18.74 -18.38 25.07
N PRO A 755 -17.75 -17.47 25.00
CA PRO A 755 -17.36 -16.79 23.76
C PRO A 755 -17.12 -17.77 22.61
N ARG A 756 -17.59 -17.42 21.41
CA ARG A 756 -17.42 -18.22 20.18
C ARG A 756 -17.45 -17.32 18.94
N LEU A 757 -16.86 -17.80 17.85
CA LEU A 757 -16.88 -17.07 16.58
C LEU A 757 -18.32 -16.90 16.09
N PHE A 758 -18.67 -15.68 15.71
CA PHE A 758 -20.03 -15.32 15.32
C PHE A 758 -20.31 -15.81 13.91
N GLY A 759 -21.39 -16.58 13.73
CA GLY A 759 -21.78 -17.14 12.44
C GLY A 759 -23.28 -17.00 12.19
N PHE A 760 -23.67 -16.44 11.05
CA PHE A 760 -25.06 -16.13 10.72
C PHE A 760 -25.98 -17.36 10.81
N GLN A 761 -25.52 -18.51 10.31
CA GLN A 761 -26.29 -19.76 10.35
C GLN A 761 -26.59 -20.27 11.76
N LYS A 762 -25.71 -20.00 12.74
CA LYS A 762 -25.89 -20.44 14.13
C LYS A 762 -26.60 -19.40 14.99
N GLU A 763 -26.32 -18.12 14.74
CA GLU A 763 -26.73 -17.02 15.62
C GLU A 763 -28.03 -16.35 15.16
N VAL A 764 -28.32 -16.34 13.85
CA VAL A 764 -29.39 -15.52 13.26
C VAL A 764 -30.43 -16.33 12.51
N GLN A 765 -30.01 -17.20 11.58
CA GLN A 765 -30.93 -17.97 10.74
C GLN A 765 -32.01 -18.75 11.54
N PRO A 766 -31.72 -19.37 12.70
CA PRO A 766 -32.72 -20.10 13.47
C PRO A 766 -33.91 -19.23 13.93
N ILE A 767 -33.71 -17.93 14.09
CA ILE A 767 -34.76 -16.96 14.45
C ILE A 767 -35.69 -16.77 13.26
N PHE A 768 -35.13 -16.61 12.05
CA PHE A 768 -35.93 -16.49 10.83
C PHE A 768 -36.67 -17.78 10.50
N ASP A 769 -36.04 -18.94 10.67
CA ASP A 769 -36.67 -20.24 10.44
C ASP A 769 -37.92 -20.42 11.32
N ARG A 770 -37.80 -20.05 12.60
CA ARG A 770 -38.89 -20.17 13.58
C ARG A 770 -40.04 -19.20 13.30
N HIS A 771 -39.73 -17.94 12.97
CA HIS A 771 -40.72 -16.86 13.03
C HIS A 771 -41.14 -16.32 11.65
N CYS A 772 -40.27 -16.41 10.64
CA CYS A 772 -40.39 -15.65 9.40
C CYS A 772 -40.59 -16.52 8.15
N VAL A 773 -39.85 -17.63 8.03
CA VAL A 773 -39.79 -18.44 6.81
C VAL A 773 -41.16 -18.95 6.38
N LYS A 774 -42.08 -19.25 7.31
CA LYS A 774 -43.46 -19.65 6.96
C LYS A 774 -44.17 -18.72 5.94
N CYS A 775 -43.82 -17.43 5.93
CA CYS A 775 -44.30 -16.44 4.98
C CYS A 775 -43.22 -16.00 3.98
N HIS A 776 -41.97 -15.87 4.43
CA HIS A 776 -40.83 -15.34 3.68
C HIS A 776 -39.95 -16.44 3.08
N ASP A 777 -40.54 -17.33 2.28
CA ASP A 777 -39.86 -18.48 1.67
C ASP A 777 -40.01 -18.50 0.14
N PHE A 778 -39.21 -19.32 -0.54
CA PHE A 778 -39.33 -19.55 -1.98
C PHE A 778 -40.77 -19.92 -2.38
N GLY A 779 -41.25 -19.29 -3.45
CA GLY A 779 -42.60 -19.51 -3.97
C GLY A 779 -43.74 -18.95 -3.09
N LYS A 780 -43.44 -18.24 -2.00
CA LYS A 780 -44.44 -17.53 -1.19
C LYS A 780 -44.56 -16.06 -1.64
N PRO A 781 -45.76 -15.45 -1.58
CA PRO A 781 -45.95 -14.05 -1.96
C PRO A 781 -45.04 -13.06 -1.22
N ALA A 782 -44.78 -13.28 0.09
CA ALA A 782 -43.86 -12.40 0.82
C ALA A 782 -42.38 -12.70 0.48
N GLY A 783 -42.06 -13.96 0.17
CA GLY A 783 -40.74 -14.39 -0.32
C GLY A 783 -40.34 -13.74 -1.66
N GLU A 784 -41.31 -13.45 -2.53
CA GLU A 784 -41.07 -12.66 -3.75
C GLU A 784 -40.57 -11.24 -3.44
N LYS A 785 -40.87 -10.69 -2.26
CA LYS A 785 -40.37 -9.37 -1.84
C LYS A 785 -39.12 -9.47 -0.98
N LEU A 786 -39.06 -10.44 -0.08
CA LEU A 786 -37.95 -10.71 0.82
C LEU A 786 -37.95 -12.21 1.15
N CYS A 787 -36.96 -12.94 0.64
CA CYS A 787 -36.75 -14.34 0.99
C CYS A 787 -35.86 -14.41 2.24
N LEU A 788 -36.31 -15.12 3.27
CA LEU A 788 -35.57 -15.36 4.51
C LEU A 788 -35.25 -16.85 4.71
N ALA A 789 -35.36 -17.64 3.64
CA ALA A 789 -35.06 -19.06 3.64
C ALA A 789 -33.59 -19.32 4.00
N GLY A 790 -33.38 -20.39 4.78
CA GLY A 790 -32.05 -20.81 5.23
C GLY A 790 -31.20 -21.49 4.15
N ASP A 791 -31.78 -21.81 2.99
CA ASP A 791 -31.13 -22.60 1.95
C ASP A 791 -29.87 -21.93 1.41
N ARG A 792 -28.81 -22.73 1.29
CA ARG A 792 -27.51 -22.32 0.80
C ARG A 792 -27.56 -22.13 -0.71
N ASP A 793 -26.89 -21.06 -1.13
CA ASP A 793 -26.54 -20.75 -2.51
C ASP A 793 -25.01 -20.94 -2.68
N ILE A 794 -24.46 -20.45 -3.79
CA ILE A 794 -23.03 -20.56 -4.13
C ILE A 794 -22.09 -20.10 -2.99
N CYS A 795 -22.23 -18.86 -2.51
CA CYS A 795 -21.33 -18.30 -1.49
C CYS A 795 -21.98 -18.17 -0.11
N PHE A 796 -23.26 -17.83 -0.01
CA PHE A 796 -23.96 -17.60 1.26
C PHE A 796 -25.29 -18.38 1.28
N ASN A 797 -26.28 -17.96 2.05
CA ASN A 797 -27.64 -18.47 1.96
C ASN A 797 -28.62 -17.39 1.48
N ALA A 798 -29.84 -17.81 1.15
CA ALA A 798 -30.83 -16.95 0.53
C ALA A 798 -31.22 -15.74 1.39
N SER A 799 -31.45 -15.95 2.69
CA SER A 799 -31.81 -14.86 3.60
C SER A 799 -30.73 -13.78 3.70
N TYR A 800 -29.47 -14.17 3.83
CA TYR A 800 -28.35 -13.24 3.95
C TYR A 800 -28.18 -12.41 2.68
N ILE A 801 -28.23 -13.08 1.52
CA ILE A 801 -28.17 -12.42 0.20
C ILE A 801 -29.26 -11.36 0.08
N ASP A 802 -30.52 -11.71 0.35
CA ASP A 802 -31.66 -10.80 0.19
C ASP A 802 -31.62 -9.64 1.20
N LEU A 803 -31.25 -9.89 2.47
CA LEU A 803 -31.17 -8.85 3.50
C LEU A 803 -30.18 -7.75 3.13
N TRP A 804 -29.02 -8.15 2.60
CA TRP A 804 -28.01 -7.22 2.12
C TRP A 804 -28.38 -6.55 0.80
N SER A 805 -28.74 -7.34 -0.22
CA SER A 805 -28.99 -6.82 -1.58
C SER A 805 -30.15 -5.83 -1.65
N LYS A 806 -31.07 -5.89 -0.68
CA LYS A 806 -32.23 -5.00 -0.51
C LYS A 806 -32.00 -3.84 0.46
N GLY A 807 -30.81 -3.74 1.07
CA GLY A 807 -30.47 -2.67 2.01
C GLY A 807 -31.36 -2.65 3.26
N LEU A 808 -31.76 -3.83 3.77
CA LEU A 808 -32.62 -3.92 4.96
C LEU A 808 -31.82 -3.77 6.26
N ILE A 809 -30.51 -4.02 6.19
CA ILE A 809 -29.54 -3.71 7.22
C ILE A 809 -28.62 -2.60 6.72
N ARG A 810 -28.14 -1.76 7.64
CA ARG A 810 -27.22 -0.66 7.35
C ARG A 810 -25.91 -0.87 8.08
N CYS A 811 -25.04 -1.64 7.47
CA CYS A 811 -23.70 -1.93 7.95
C CYS A 811 -22.68 -1.01 7.27
N VAL A 812 -21.54 -0.76 7.91
CA VAL A 812 -20.49 0.10 7.34
C VAL A 812 -19.71 -0.62 6.23
N GLY A 813 -19.70 -1.96 6.24
CA GLY A 813 -18.94 -2.77 5.31
C GLY A 813 -17.45 -2.67 5.59
N ALA A 814 -16.62 -2.73 4.55
CA ALA A 814 -15.26 -2.24 4.64
C ALA A 814 -15.32 -0.73 5.01
N GLY A 815 -16.18 0.04 4.34
CA GLY A 815 -16.41 1.44 4.67
C GLY A 815 -15.15 2.29 4.49
N PRO A 816 -15.17 3.59 4.82
CA PRO A 816 -14.00 4.45 4.63
C PRO A 816 -13.11 4.46 5.89
N ALA A 817 -11.91 5.04 5.81
CA ALA A 817 -11.01 5.15 6.95
C ALA A 817 -11.60 5.91 8.15
N GLU A 818 -12.47 6.91 7.96
CA GLU A 818 -12.83 7.83 9.05
C GLU A 818 -13.78 7.20 10.06
N ILE A 819 -13.65 7.56 11.33
CA ILE A 819 -14.62 7.14 12.34
C ILE A 819 -16.01 7.71 12.00
N GLN A 820 -17.04 6.87 12.07
CA GLN A 820 -18.40 7.26 11.70
C GLN A 820 -19.11 7.93 12.87
N GLN A 821 -20.09 8.79 12.58
CA GLN A 821 -20.90 9.43 13.63
C GLN A 821 -21.73 8.40 14.41
N PRO A 822 -22.03 8.64 15.70
CA PRO A 822 -22.84 7.73 16.51
C PRO A 822 -24.17 7.38 15.85
N LYS A 823 -24.61 6.12 15.98
CA LYS A 823 -25.89 5.59 15.46
C LYS A 823 -26.09 5.73 13.94
N SER A 824 -25.06 6.08 13.18
CA SER A 824 -25.13 6.28 11.72
C SER A 824 -25.14 4.97 10.91
N TRP A 825 -24.69 3.88 11.53
CA TRP A 825 -24.73 2.52 11.02
C TRP A 825 -25.03 1.54 12.16
N GLY A 826 -25.19 0.25 11.84
CA GLY A 826 -25.56 -0.79 12.78
C GLY A 826 -27.07 -0.90 12.96
N SER A 827 -27.49 -1.31 14.15
CA SER A 827 -28.87 -1.66 14.48
C SER A 827 -29.83 -0.47 14.47
N HIS A 828 -29.42 0.72 14.94
CA HIS A 828 -30.28 1.92 14.99
C HIS A 828 -30.88 2.32 13.62
N PRO A 829 -30.07 2.47 12.55
CA PRO A 829 -30.59 2.87 11.25
C PRO A 829 -31.02 1.70 10.37
N SER A 830 -30.94 0.46 10.87
CA SER A 830 -31.32 -0.74 10.10
C SER A 830 -32.84 -0.93 10.08
N ARG A 831 -33.42 -0.90 8.89
CA ARG A 831 -34.87 -1.06 8.69
C ARG A 831 -35.40 -2.38 9.25
N LEU A 832 -34.63 -3.47 9.14
CA LEU A 832 -34.99 -4.77 9.72
C LEU A 832 -35.25 -4.64 11.22
N ILE A 833 -34.32 -4.05 11.97
CA ILE A 833 -34.42 -3.90 13.43
C ILE A 833 -35.59 -2.99 13.82
N GLN A 834 -35.75 -1.86 13.12
CA GLN A 834 -36.88 -0.94 13.35
C GLN A 834 -38.23 -1.65 13.15
N VAL A 835 -38.39 -2.43 12.07
CA VAL A 835 -39.64 -3.16 11.81
C VAL A 835 -39.91 -4.24 12.84
N LEU A 836 -38.88 -4.92 13.34
CA LEU A 836 -39.03 -5.96 14.36
C LEU A 836 -39.35 -5.39 15.74
N ARG A 837 -38.86 -4.19 16.06
CA ARG A 837 -39.14 -3.51 17.34
C ARG A 837 -40.48 -2.79 17.32
N ASP A 838 -40.72 -1.97 16.30
CA ASP A 838 -41.79 -0.96 16.29
C ASP A 838 -42.94 -1.34 15.35
N GLY A 839 -42.77 -2.40 14.55
CA GLY A 839 -43.68 -2.77 13.47
C GLY A 839 -43.42 -1.99 12.18
N HIS A 840 -44.25 -2.23 11.16
CA HIS A 840 -44.20 -1.46 9.92
C HIS A 840 -44.68 -0.02 10.16
N LYS A 841 -44.05 0.95 9.49
CA LYS A 841 -44.53 2.35 9.53
C LYS A 841 -46.01 2.41 9.14
N PRO A 842 -46.85 3.15 9.89
CA PRO A 842 -48.26 3.33 9.54
C PRO A 842 -48.42 3.82 8.10
N GLY A 843 -49.36 3.22 7.35
CA GLY A 843 -49.65 3.60 5.97
C GLY A 843 -48.70 3.05 4.89
N THR A 844 -47.77 2.14 5.23
CA THR A 844 -46.90 1.50 4.21
C THR A 844 -47.76 0.68 3.23
N PRO A 845 -47.87 1.06 1.93
CA PRO A 845 -48.79 0.42 1.00
C PRO A 845 -48.45 -1.05 0.77
N GLY A 846 -49.44 -1.93 0.94
CA GLY A 846 -49.29 -3.37 0.70
C GLY A 846 -48.63 -4.18 1.82
N PHE A 847 -48.27 -3.57 2.96
CA PHE A 847 -47.69 -4.27 4.11
C PHE A 847 -48.73 -4.43 5.22
N LYS A 848 -48.94 -5.67 5.67
CA LYS A 848 -49.72 -5.97 6.88
C LYS A 848 -48.79 -5.93 8.09
N ALA A 849 -49.26 -5.43 9.22
CA ALA A 849 -48.54 -5.57 10.48
C ALA A 849 -48.25 -7.05 10.77
N HIS A 850 -47.09 -7.36 11.36
CA HIS A 850 -46.75 -8.71 11.81
C HIS A 850 -47.60 -9.08 13.04
N GLN A 851 -48.88 -9.37 12.81
CA GLN A 851 -49.83 -9.69 13.87
C GLN A 851 -49.35 -10.92 14.66
N GLY A 852 -49.13 -10.73 15.96
CA GLY A 852 -48.74 -11.80 16.88
C GLY A 852 -47.27 -12.20 16.88
N LEU A 853 -46.38 -11.51 16.15
CA LEU A 853 -44.94 -11.75 16.26
C LEU A 853 -44.42 -11.24 17.61
N LYS A 854 -43.79 -12.11 18.40
CA LYS A 854 -43.09 -11.76 19.64
C LYS A 854 -41.74 -12.48 19.65
N LEU A 855 -40.67 -11.73 19.50
CA LEU A 855 -39.31 -12.24 19.69
C LEU A 855 -38.95 -12.17 21.17
N GLY A 856 -38.25 -13.19 21.67
CA GLY A 856 -37.63 -13.14 22.99
C GLY A 856 -36.51 -12.10 23.06
N ALA A 857 -36.11 -11.70 24.27
CA ALA A 857 -35.04 -10.72 24.48
C ALA A 857 -33.71 -11.18 23.85
N GLU A 858 -33.36 -12.46 24.04
CA GLU A 858 -32.16 -13.05 23.44
C GLU A 858 -32.23 -13.09 21.91
N GLU A 859 -33.38 -13.45 21.32
CA GLU A 859 -33.55 -13.48 19.86
C GLU A 859 -33.37 -12.08 19.27
N MET A 860 -33.93 -11.06 19.91
CA MET A 860 -33.75 -9.68 19.48
C MET A 860 -32.30 -9.21 19.62
N ASP A 861 -31.63 -9.52 20.74
CA ASP A 861 -30.24 -9.13 20.98
C ASP A 861 -29.28 -9.81 19.99
N ARG A 862 -29.52 -11.07 19.60
CA ARG A 862 -28.72 -11.75 18.55
C ARG A 862 -28.85 -11.05 17.19
N LEU A 863 -30.05 -10.57 16.83
CA LEU A 863 -30.25 -9.81 15.59
C LEU A 863 -29.59 -8.43 15.64
N ILE A 864 -29.72 -7.72 16.77
CA ILE A 864 -29.07 -6.43 17.01
C ILE A 864 -27.55 -6.57 16.94
N ALA A 865 -26.98 -7.50 17.72
CA ALA A 865 -25.55 -7.76 17.76
C ALA A 865 -25.00 -8.17 16.39
N TRP A 866 -25.71 -9.01 15.64
CA TRP A 866 -25.30 -9.38 14.29
C TRP A 866 -25.10 -8.16 13.39
N VAL A 867 -26.08 -7.25 13.35
CA VAL A 867 -26.00 -6.03 12.53
C VAL A 867 -24.91 -5.09 13.05
N ASP A 868 -24.81 -4.92 14.37
CA ASP A 868 -23.80 -4.07 15.01
C ASP A 868 -22.38 -4.58 14.82
N LEU A 869 -22.19 -5.90 14.70
CA LEU A 869 -20.91 -6.54 14.35
C LEU A 869 -20.57 -6.43 12.87
N ASN A 870 -21.25 -5.58 12.10
CA ASN A 870 -21.06 -5.45 10.66
C ASN A 870 -21.46 -6.74 9.88
N ALA A 871 -22.47 -7.44 10.41
CA ALA A 871 -23.18 -8.56 9.81
C ALA A 871 -22.31 -9.73 9.29
N PRO A 872 -21.43 -10.34 10.11
CA PRO A 872 -20.63 -11.51 9.74
C PRO A 872 -21.52 -12.67 9.27
N TYR A 873 -21.07 -13.38 8.22
CA TYR A 873 -21.71 -14.64 7.78
C TYR A 873 -20.93 -15.85 8.25
N TYR A 874 -19.68 -15.98 7.79
CA TYR A 874 -18.82 -17.12 8.11
C TYR A 874 -18.06 -16.89 9.42
N PRO A 875 -18.06 -17.88 10.33
CA PRO A 875 -17.22 -17.82 11.52
C PRO A 875 -15.74 -18.11 11.24
N PHE A 876 -15.42 -18.77 10.11
CA PHE A 876 -14.10 -19.37 9.82
C PHE A 876 -13.55 -18.96 8.45
N TYR A 877 -12.23 -18.77 8.34
CA TYR A 877 -11.56 -18.51 7.05
C TYR A 877 -11.26 -19.79 6.27
N GLU A 878 -11.26 -20.93 6.94
CA GLU A 878 -10.99 -22.24 6.38
C GLU A 878 -12.07 -22.65 5.38
N SER A 879 -11.70 -23.44 4.38
CA SER A 879 -12.63 -23.90 3.34
C SER A 879 -12.61 -25.40 3.13
N ALA A 880 -13.80 -25.97 2.91
CA ALA A 880 -13.97 -27.31 2.36
C ALA A 880 -13.81 -27.32 0.82
N TYR A 881 -13.97 -26.18 0.15
CA TYR A 881 -14.00 -26.09 -1.30
C TYR A 881 -13.03 -25.00 -1.80
N PRO A 882 -11.71 -25.17 -1.57
CA PRO A 882 -10.72 -24.10 -1.78
C PRO A 882 -10.54 -23.67 -3.24
N ASN A 883 -11.00 -24.49 -4.19
CA ASN A 883 -10.86 -24.26 -5.63
C ASN A 883 -12.20 -23.92 -6.32
N ASN A 884 -13.31 -23.95 -5.58
CA ASN A 884 -14.64 -23.70 -6.13
C ASN A 884 -15.00 -22.21 -5.99
N PRO A 885 -16.02 -21.72 -6.71
CA PRO A 885 -16.46 -20.32 -6.65
C PRO A 885 -16.51 -19.76 -5.21
N CYS A 886 -15.95 -18.56 -5.06
CA CYS A 886 -15.79 -17.84 -3.80
C CYS A 886 -14.99 -18.58 -2.70
N GLY A 887 -14.35 -19.71 -3.03
CA GLY A 887 -13.76 -20.61 -2.05
C GLY A 887 -14.79 -21.25 -1.13
N ARG A 888 -16.06 -21.37 -1.56
CA ARG A 888 -17.19 -21.81 -0.70
C ARG A 888 -18.18 -22.75 -1.38
N SER A 889 -18.29 -22.72 -2.70
CA SER A 889 -19.34 -23.43 -3.44
C SER A 889 -19.18 -24.94 -3.41
N PRO A 890 -20.26 -25.73 -3.22
CA PRO A 890 -20.22 -27.19 -3.31
C PRO A 890 -20.16 -27.73 -4.74
N ILE A 891 -20.39 -26.87 -5.74
CA ILE A 891 -20.22 -27.16 -7.17
C ILE A 891 -19.07 -26.35 -7.75
N ASP A 892 -18.39 -26.88 -8.76
CA ASP A 892 -17.26 -26.21 -9.42
C ASP A 892 -17.70 -25.16 -10.47
N GLU A 893 -16.72 -24.47 -11.06
CA GLU A 893 -16.97 -23.43 -12.07
C GLU A 893 -17.60 -23.99 -13.36
N ASN A 894 -17.29 -25.24 -13.73
CA ASN A 894 -17.85 -25.88 -14.92
C ASN A 894 -19.33 -26.18 -14.73
N GLN A 895 -19.70 -26.73 -13.57
CA GLN A 895 -21.07 -26.99 -13.17
C GLN A 895 -21.87 -25.68 -13.06
N LEU A 896 -21.30 -24.64 -12.45
CA LEU A 896 -21.95 -23.34 -12.34
C LEU A 896 -22.17 -22.69 -13.71
N SER A 897 -21.16 -22.71 -14.56
CA SER A 897 -21.24 -22.23 -15.95
C SER A 897 -22.26 -23.01 -16.78
N ARG A 898 -22.34 -24.33 -16.58
CA ARG A 898 -23.34 -25.17 -17.25
C ARG A 898 -24.75 -24.82 -16.77
N LEU A 899 -24.94 -24.67 -15.47
CA LEU A 899 -26.22 -24.28 -14.88
C LEU A 899 -26.69 -22.92 -15.39
N ALA A 900 -25.77 -21.95 -15.54
CA ALA A 900 -26.06 -20.64 -16.13
C ALA A 900 -26.53 -20.76 -17.60
N LYS A 901 -25.87 -21.59 -18.39
CA LYS A 901 -26.27 -21.85 -19.80
C LYS A 901 -27.64 -22.51 -19.91
N LEU A 902 -27.96 -23.46 -19.02
CA LEU A 902 -29.24 -24.18 -19.04
C LEU A 902 -30.41 -23.29 -18.62
N THR A 903 -30.22 -22.47 -17.58
CA THR A 903 -31.31 -21.71 -16.93
C THR A 903 -31.42 -20.27 -17.42
N GLY A 904 -30.35 -19.72 -18.00
CA GLY A 904 -30.22 -18.27 -18.27
C GLY A 904 -30.14 -17.41 -17.00
N ALA A 905 -29.98 -18.02 -15.82
CA ALA A 905 -29.89 -17.31 -14.54
C ALA A 905 -28.50 -16.71 -14.33
N ARG A 906 -28.45 -15.62 -13.54
CA ARG A 906 -27.20 -15.02 -13.05
C ARG A 906 -27.02 -15.38 -11.58
N PHE A 907 -25.89 -16.02 -11.26
CA PHE A 907 -25.59 -16.46 -9.90
C PHE A 907 -24.82 -15.40 -9.11
N VAL A 908 -24.96 -15.46 -7.78
CA VAL A 908 -24.32 -14.54 -6.85
C VAL A 908 -22.91 -15.03 -6.53
N THR A 909 -21.92 -14.51 -7.26
CA THR A 909 -20.48 -14.81 -7.08
C THR A 909 -19.65 -13.58 -6.70
N GLY A 910 -20.29 -12.43 -6.54
CA GLY A 910 -19.71 -11.18 -6.07
C GLY A 910 -20.79 -10.20 -5.66
N HIS A 911 -20.39 -9.11 -5.00
CA HIS A 911 -21.29 -8.10 -4.47
C HIS A 911 -22.05 -7.36 -5.57
N GLY A 912 -23.33 -7.05 -5.31
CA GLY A 912 -24.10 -6.11 -6.09
C GLY A 912 -25.52 -5.89 -5.55
N PRO A 913 -26.14 -4.73 -5.81
CA PRO A 913 -27.50 -4.46 -5.37
C PRO A 913 -28.51 -5.33 -6.14
N ASN A 914 -29.67 -5.58 -5.52
CA ASN A 914 -30.81 -6.30 -6.12
C ASN A 914 -30.51 -7.74 -6.60
N GLN A 915 -29.40 -8.32 -6.16
CA GLN A 915 -29.11 -9.73 -6.35
C GLN A 915 -30.03 -10.60 -5.48
N ARG A 916 -30.28 -11.84 -5.91
CA ARG A 916 -31.05 -12.83 -5.15
C ARG A 916 -30.47 -14.21 -5.34
N ALA A 917 -30.57 -15.04 -4.30
CA ALA A 917 -30.22 -16.44 -4.41
C ALA A 917 -30.98 -17.11 -5.56
N GLN A 918 -30.25 -17.86 -6.37
CA GLN A 918 -30.81 -18.59 -7.51
C GLN A 918 -30.90 -20.10 -7.27
N ILE A 919 -30.16 -20.60 -6.28
CA ILE A 919 -30.11 -22.01 -5.91
C ILE A 919 -30.58 -22.16 -4.47
N ALA A 920 -31.33 -23.24 -4.22
CA ALA A 920 -31.66 -23.73 -2.89
C ALA A 920 -31.12 -25.16 -2.79
N PHE A 921 -29.87 -25.34 -2.32
CA PHE A 921 -29.25 -26.67 -2.31
C PHE A 921 -30.01 -27.67 -1.42
N GLU A 922 -30.55 -27.24 -0.29
CA GLU A 922 -31.30 -28.11 0.63
C GLU A 922 -32.63 -28.58 0.00
N ARG A 923 -33.23 -27.75 -0.87
CA ARG A 923 -34.48 -28.01 -1.58
C ARG A 923 -34.31 -27.75 -3.10
N PRO A 924 -33.61 -28.63 -3.84
CA PRO A 924 -33.20 -28.39 -5.23
C PRO A 924 -34.35 -27.95 -6.15
N GLU A 925 -35.52 -28.56 -6.02
CA GLU A 925 -36.72 -28.29 -6.81
C GLU A 925 -37.33 -26.90 -6.56
N SER A 926 -37.00 -26.27 -5.42
CA SER A 926 -37.45 -24.92 -5.07
C SER A 926 -36.53 -23.82 -5.62
N SER A 927 -35.43 -24.20 -6.28
CA SER A 927 -34.43 -23.25 -6.80
C SER A 927 -35.04 -22.29 -7.83
N PRO A 928 -34.95 -20.96 -7.62
CA PRO A 928 -35.48 -19.96 -8.55
C PRO A 928 -34.99 -20.09 -9.99
N CYS A 929 -33.74 -20.52 -10.22
CA CYS A 929 -33.20 -20.68 -11.57
C CYS A 929 -33.95 -21.72 -12.41
N LEU A 930 -34.68 -22.65 -11.78
CA LEU A 930 -35.46 -23.67 -12.49
C LEU A 930 -36.85 -23.20 -12.92
N GLN A 931 -37.36 -22.09 -12.37
CA GLN A 931 -38.76 -21.68 -12.55
C GLN A 931 -39.15 -21.36 -14.00
N LYS A 932 -38.18 -20.96 -14.83
CA LYS A 932 -38.41 -20.62 -16.24
C LYS A 932 -38.31 -21.82 -17.19
N LEU A 933 -37.90 -22.99 -16.69
CA LEU A 933 -37.74 -24.19 -17.49
C LEU A 933 -38.99 -25.06 -17.42
N ASP A 934 -39.32 -25.72 -18.53
CA ASP A 934 -40.35 -26.76 -18.52
C ASP A 934 -39.86 -27.96 -17.71
N LYS A 935 -40.63 -28.37 -16.70
CA LYS A 935 -40.31 -29.45 -15.76
C LYS A 935 -40.05 -30.80 -16.45
N ASN A 936 -40.61 -31.02 -17.64
CA ASN A 936 -40.43 -32.26 -18.39
C ASN A 936 -39.24 -32.21 -19.37
N SER A 937 -38.60 -31.06 -19.51
CA SER A 937 -37.52 -30.85 -20.48
C SER A 937 -36.20 -31.49 -20.03
N ALA A 938 -35.33 -31.82 -20.99
CA ALA A 938 -33.97 -32.26 -20.68
C ALA A 938 -33.14 -31.19 -19.94
N PRO A 939 -33.18 -29.89 -20.30
CA PRO A 939 -32.50 -28.84 -19.54
C PRO A 939 -32.92 -28.72 -18.08
N TYR A 940 -34.21 -28.88 -17.75
CA TYR A 940 -34.68 -28.85 -16.36
C TYR A 940 -34.08 -30.00 -15.55
N ARG A 941 -34.11 -31.22 -16.10
CA ARG A 941 -33.56 -32.41 -15.43
C ARG A 941 -32.07 -32.25 -15.19
N GLU A 942 -31.31 -31.83 -16.20
CA GLU A 942 -29.86 -31.62 -16.06
C GLU A 942 -29.53 -30.51 -15.05
N ALA A 943 -30.25 -29.38 -15.08
CA ALA A 943 -30.06 -28.31 -14.11
C ALA A 943 -30.38 -28.77 -12.67
N LEU A 944 -31.47 -29.53 -12.50
CA LEU A 944 -31.84 -30.09 -11.20
C LEU A 944 -30.80 -31.11 -10.70
N ASP A 945 -30.24 -31.94 -11.58
CA ASP A 945 -29.21 -32.91 -11.23
C ASP A 945 -27.91 -32.23 -10.78
N ILE A 946 -27.51 -31.11 -11.41
CA ILE A 946 -26.37 -30.30 -10.93
C ILE A 946 -26.62 -29.79 -9.51
N ILE A 947 -27.83 -29.28 -9.22
CA ILE A 947 -28.16 -28.74 -7.90
C ILE A 947 -28.23 -29.87 -6.85
N ARG A 948 -28.81 -31.03 -7.21
CA ARG A 948 -28.81 -32.23 -6.35
C ARG A 948 -27.39 -32.73 -6.06
N ALA A 949 -26.49 -32.70 -7.04
CA ALA A 949 -25.09 -33.03 -6.83
C ALA A 949 -24.45 -32.07 -5.83
N GLY A 950 -24.75 -30.76 -5.91
CA GLY A 950 -24.32 -29.78 -4.90
C GLY A 950 -24.84 -30.09 -3.49
N LYS A 951 -26.12 -30.48 -3.37
CA LYS A 951 -26.71 -30.94 -2.10
C LYS A 951 -25.96 -32.14 -1.52
N GLU A 952 -25.73 -33.16 -2.34
CA GLU A 952 -24.99 -34.35 -1.94
C GLU A 952 -23.56 -34.01 -1.51
N GLN A 953 -22.91 -33.07 -2.20
CA GLN A 953 -21.58 -32.60 -1.82
C GLN A 953 -21.59 -31.89 -0.46
N LEU A 954 -22.59 -31.05 -0.16
CA LEU A 954 -22.72 -30.43 1.16
C LEU A 954 -22.98 -31.46 2.27
N GLN A 955 -23.70 -32.54 1.98
CA GLN A 955 -23.92 -33.63 2.94
C GLN A 955 -22.64 -34.46 3.18
N LYS A 956 -21.87 -34.74 2.13
CA LYS A 956 -20.62 -35.51 2.21
C LYS A 956 -19.48 -34.68 2.80
N ARG A 957 -19.41 -33.40 2.48
CA ARG A 957 -18.34 -32.49 2.86
C ARG A 957 -18.94 -31.13 3.28
N PRO A 958 -19.42 -31.00 4.53
CA PRO A 958 -20.10 -29.80 4.99
C PRO A 958 -19.26 -28.53 4.78
N ARG A 959 -19.93 -27.42 4.45
CA ARG A 959 -19.31 -26.10 4.30
C ARG A 959 -19.04 -25.48 5.68
N ALA A 960 -18.19 -24.45 5.76
CA ALA A 960 -17.80 -23.81 7.03
C ALA A 960 -18.94 -23.19 7.86
N ASP A 961 -20.13 -23.09 7.30
CA ASP A 961 -21.36 -22.66 7.96
C ASP A 961 -22.31 -23.83 8.31
N MET A 962 -21.80 -25.06 8.31
CA MET A 962 -22.52 -26.31 8.63
C MET A 962 -21.84 -27.06 9.77
N ASP A 963 -22.63 -27.82 10.52
CA ASP A 963 -22.10 -28.78 11.50
C ASP A 963 -21.36 -29.92 10.80
N GLY A 964 -20.31 -30.44 11.44
CA GLY A 964 -19.44 -31.46 10.84
C GLY A 964 -18.45 -30.92 9.79
N PHE A 965 -18.31 -29.60 9.65
CA PHE A 965 -17.29 -28.98 8.79
C PHE A 965 -15.88 -29.45 9.14
N ILE A 966 -15.13 -29.84 8.10
CA ILE A 966 -13.70 -30.15 8.18
C ILE A 966 -12.99 -29.32 7.10
N PRO A 967 -11.96 -28.52 7.46
CA PRO A 967 -11.13 -27.79 6.51
C PRO A 967 -10.48 -28.71 5.47
N CYS A 968 -10.12 -28.15 4.31
CA CYS A 968 -9.31 -28.88 3.34
C CYS A 968 -7.91 -29.22 3.90
N PRO A 969 -7.23 -30.25 3.37
CA PRO A 969 -5.91 -30.65 3.87
C PRO A 969 -4.91 -29.49 3.96
N LYS A 970 -4.91 -28.57 2.99
CA LYS A 970 -3.99 -27.43 2.99
C LYS A 970 -4.25 -26.45 4.13
N ASP A 971 -5.50 -26.22 4.47
CA ASP A 971 -5.86 -25.36 5.60
C ASP A 971 -5.53 -26.04 6.93
N LEU A 972 -5.68 -27.37 7.03
CA LEU A 972 -5.23 -28.14 8.20
C LEU A 972 -3.71 -28.04 8.40
N GLU A 973 -2.91 -28.08 7.33
CA GLU A 973 -1.46 -27.88 7.41
C GLU A 973 -1.10 -26.48 7.95
N ARG A 974 -1.78 -25.43 7.47
CA ARG A 974 -1.57 -24.05 7.92
C ARG A 974 -1.98 -23.87 9.39
N LEU A 975 -3.10 -24.46 9.80
CA LEU A 975 -3.53 -24.47 11.20
C LEU A 975 -2.53 -25.20 12.09
N ALA A 976 -2.03 -26.36 11.67
CA ALA A 976 -0.98 -27.08 12.40
C ALA A 976 0.31 -26.25 12.53
N LYS A 977 0.71 -25.52 11.47
CA LYS A 977 1.84 -24.57 11.53
C LYS A 977 1.59 -23.46 12.55
N HIS A 978 0.38 -22.88 12.55
CA HIS A 978 -0.02 -21.88 13.55
C HIS A 978 0.05 -22.44 14.97
N ASP A 979 -0.55 -23.61 15.23
CA ASP A 979 -0.61 -24.20 16.58
C ASP A 979 0.77 -24.54 17.12
N LEU A 980 1.66 -25.06 16.25
CA LEU A 980 3.06 -25.28 16.57
C LEU A 980 3.75 -23.98 16.99
N ARG A 981 3.59 -22.91 16.20
CA ARG A 981 4.20 -21.61 16.48
C ARG A 981 3.64 -20.95 17.74
N ALA A 982 2.34 -21.03 17.96
CA ALA A 982 1.69 -20.53 19.17
C ALA A 982 2.18 -21.28 20.43
N ARG A 983 2.48 -22.59 20.31
CA ARG A 983 3.10 -23.35 21.41
C ARG A 983 4.52 -22.87 21.69
N ILE A 984 5.34 -22.71 20.67
CA ILE A 984 6.72 -22.19 20.81
C ILE A 984 6.71 -20.80 21.46
N GLU A 985 5.81 -19.92 21.03
CA GLU A 985 5.67 -18.57 21.61
C GLU A 985 5.32 -18.64 23.11
N ARG A 986 4.41 -19.54 23.53
CA ARG A 986 4.10 -19.74 24.95
C ARG A 986 5.27 -20.33 25.74
N GLU A 987 6.13 -21.11 25.10
CA GLU A 987 7.34 -21.66 25.74
C GLU A 987 8.41 -20.57 25.91
N ASN A 988 8.58 -19.67 24.93
CA ASN A 988 9.55 -18.58 25.00
C ASN A 988 9.24 -17.50 26.04
N ARG A 989 8.00 -17.46 26.55
CA ARG A 989 7.54 -16.51 27.57
C ARG A 989 7.77 -17.00 29.00
N LYS A 990 8.10 -18.29 29.17
CA LYS A 990 8.41 -18.90 30.47
C LYS A 990 9.89 -18.81 30.73
#